data_AF-A0A1Z9RUF4-F1
#
_entry.id   AF-A0A1Z9RUF4-F1
#
_cell.length_a   1.000
_cell.length_b   1.000
_cell.length_c   1.000
_cell.angle_alpha   90.00
_cell.angle_beta   90.00
_cell.angle_gamma   90.00
#
_symmetry.space_group_name_H-M   'P 1'
#
loop_
_entity.id
_entity.type
_entity.pdbx_description
1 polymer ?
#
loop_
_entity_poly.entity_id
_entity_poly.type
_entity_poly.pdbx_seq_one_letter_code
_entity_poly.pdbx_strand_id
1 'polypeptide(L)'
;MIIHDIGWENDDNGTELVTQTFPSSGYPNYLYVSKNNVVNKVKTPFKDSFSDSSFTSITADAGLSITSDTTTGMITSVDLTPKAGGSAFADVDTLGSWFYATDFKGAVGSDNWLKGWTYLDEKGILKDQVEDVYVLEGTITKDTFLPASGNYYLKEQTFVDSGVTLTIEAGATFKARFDATAAFSGSNPAPALVIKQGAKIMAEGTKDKPITFRSEIEPGSANYGNGRGMWGGIVVNGYAPISTTGGTNNVEGLTGIAYGGNDPDDNSGVMRYVRVWNGGAVVGSDNELNGITLAGVGRGTTVEYCEVALNLDDGFEMFGGTVDLKYCVVYAQGDDAFDTDEGYQGRGQFLVSVLANDSDRAHEMDNRTNGDTDSQPRSHPKFMNVTVISDSAGHTNDNIKVREGTGGDFRNYVMYGGGGDGWENDDNGTETVTQTLPTSGYPNYLYISKNNIVYKVKTPFKDASVEAFTSENGDPGYMIESNTSTGFITKVDLTPTPLGPAYSKLDNPFEGASASDSAFFDEVYFKGAVGSDNWLKGWTYLDEMGIIVEQEESLVALGGDITENTTLVNDTEYYLNEQTFVKDGVTLTIEKGTTIYARYGAYGASNPAPALVIERGAKIVAAGTKDEPITFKSELKSDDANYGNGRGLWGGLVVNGRAPISNAGGSANVEGLTGVAYGGSDPNDDSGTLRYVRVWNGGAVIGVDNELNGITLAGVGRGTTVEYCEVALNLDDGFEMFGGTVDLKYCSVIGVGDDAFDTDGGYQGRGQFLFVQRAADSDRAHEMDNRTNGNTDSQPRSHPRFANVTIIGDKANTNDLIKLREGSGGDFRNYILVGGGNDGIENDDNGSELVTQDLAAAEAFGYPNYLYISPNIVMYDVVDPFKDFDQSGETFTETYIDKDPGITYTMGSDGQVAKVNPRPILGGAAYQDVDNVIVDNFFTQVQYKGAFDKNNWLDGWSWLSETERLETEVLSVEEDLVAGIPSSFEIKNNYPNPFNPSTKISFGLPTQSEVKVTIFNVLGEQIMEYNLGNIQPGFRSVTWHGKNMNGAPVPSGMYFYRVNAGTEFKIGKMTLLK
;
A
#
# COMPACT_ATOMS: atom_id res chain seq x y z
N MET A 1 -21.65 -4.64 -47.53
CA MET A 1 -23.06 -4.89 -47.91
C MET A 1 -23.17 -6.21 -48.67
N ILE A 2 -24.22 -7.00 -48.42
CA ILE A 2 -24.61 -8.15 -49.25
C ILE A 2 -25.96 -7.80 -49.90
N ILE A 3 -25.96 -7.33 -51.14
CA ILE A 3 -27.18 -6.98 -51.87
C ILE A 3 -27.17 -7.72 -53.21
N HIS A 4 -28.26 -8.38 -53.54
CA HIS A 4 -28.34 -9.31 -54.68
C HIS A 4 -28.42 -8.63 -56.06
N ASP A 5 -28.52 -7.30 -56.13
CA ASP A 5 -28.56 -6.57 -57.42
C ASP A 5 -27.68 -5.31 -57.43
N ILE A 6 -27.98 -4.26 -56.66
CA ILE A 6 -27.29 -2.95 -56.74
C ILE A 6 -26.77 -2.55 -55.35
N GLY A 7 -25.51 -2.13 -55.27
CA GLY A 7 -24.89 -1.68 -54.01
C GLY A 7 -25.31 -0.28 -53.61
N TRP A 8 -25.02 0.70 -54.47
CA TRP A 8 -25.40 2.10 -54.31
C TRP A 8 -26.11 2.61 -55.57
N GLU A 9 -27.25 3.26 -55.38
CA GLU A 9 -28.07 3.89 -56.41
C GLU A 9 -28.47 5.30 -55.94
N ASN A 10 -28.41 6.28 -56.85
CA ASN A 10 -28.88 7.63 -56.60
C ASN A 10 -29.90 8.00 -57.67
N ASP A 11 -31.19 7.91 -57.34
CA ASP A 11 -32.28 7.93 -58.33
C ASP A 11 -32.79 9.33 -58.70
N ASP A 12 -32.41 10.39 -57.99
CA ASP A 12 -32.86 11.76 -58.25
C ASP A 12 -31.68 12.76 -58.09
N ASN A 13 -30.76 12.77 -59.05
CA ASN A 13 -29.61 13.68 -59.03
C ASN A 13 -30.03 15.17 -59.11
N GLY A 14 -29.68 15.95 -58.07
CA GLY A 14 -29.70 17.42 -58.07
C GLY A 14 -28.35 18.01 -58.52
N THR A 15 -27.89 19.09 -57.87
CA THR A 15 -26.59 19.75 -58.15
C THR A 15 -25.46 19.29 -57.23
N GLU A 16 -25.64 18.19 -56.52
CA GLU A 16 -24.69 17.69 -55.51
C GLU A 16 -23.42 17.09 -56.18
N LEU A 17 -22.26 17.38 -55.59
CA LEU A 17 -21.00 16.73 -55.96
C LEU A 17 -20.93 15.32 -55.36
N VAL A 18 -20.73 14.27 -56.14
CA VAL A 18 -20.47 12.92 -55.61
C VAL A 18 -18.96 12.68 -55.55
N THR A 19 -18.38 12.35 -54.40
CA THR A 19 -16.91 12.23 -54.21
C THR A 19 -16.49 11.09 -53.27
N GLN A 20 -15.27 10.54 -53.43
CA GLN A 20 -14.62 9.64 -52.46
C GLN A 20 -13.47 10.32 -51.68
N THR A 21 -13.27 11.62 -51.90
CA THR A 21 -12.30 12.46 -51.18
C THR A 21 -13.07 13.54 -50.45
N PHE A 22 -12.78 13.74 -49.15
CA PHE A 22 -13.37 14.83 -48.39
C PHE A 22 -13.00 16.19 -49.03
N PRO A 23 -13.99 17.00 -49.45
CA PRO A 23 -13.72 18.33 -49.97
C PRO A 23 -13.25 19.25 -48.85
N SER A 24 -12.25 20.07 -49.15
CA SER A 24 -11.58 20.95 -48.19
C SER A 24 -12.38 22.19 -47.76
N SER A 25 -13.59 22.42 -48.31
CA SER A 25 -14.45 23.53 -47.92
C SER A 25 -15.94 23.15 -47.83
N GLY A 26 -16.50 23.37 -46.64
CA GLY A 26 -17.90 23.36 -46.18
C GLY A 26 -19.04 22.88 -47.09
N TYR A 27 -19.79 21.90 -46.57
CA TYR A 27 -21.13 21.45 -46.99
C TYR A 27 -22.15 22.60 -47.20
N PRO A 28 -23.16 22.41 -48.08
CA PRO A 28 -24.00 21.20 -48.09
C PRO A 28 -24.19 20.43 -49.40
N ASN A 29 -23.57 20.78 -50.53
CA ASN A 29 -23.90 20.11 -51.80
C ASN A 29 -22.92 18.99 -52.19
N TYR A 30 -22.72 17.97 -51.35
CA TYR A 30 -22.01 16.76 -51.79
C TYR A 30 -22.48 15.46 -51.12
N LEU A 31 -22.32 14.34 -51.84
CA LEU A 31 -22.48 12.97 -51.38
C LEU A 31 -21.09 12.32 -51.33
N TYR A 32 -20.64 11.95 -50.12
CA TYR A 32 -19.39 11.22 -49.94
C TYR A 32 -19.64 9.71 -49.81
N VAL A 33 -18.93 8.91 -50.59
CA VAL A 33 -18.92 7.45 -50.47
C VAL A 33 -17.49 6.98 -50.30
N SER A 34 -17.16 6.44 -49.13
CA SER A 34 -15.80 5.95 -48.86
C SER A 34 -15.37 4.85 -49.83
N LYS A 35 -14.13 4.93 -50.30
CA LYS A 35 -13.48 3.88 -51.10
C LYS A 35 -13.22 2.61 -50.30
N ASN A 36 -13.21 2.72 -48.97
CA ASN A 36 -12.90 1.63 -48.05
C ASN A 36 -14.10 0.70 -47.80
N ASN A 37 -15.28 1.01 -48.34
CA ASN A 37 -16.47 0.16 -48.24
C ASN A 37 -16.23 -1.23 -48.85
N VAL A 38 -16.64 -2.28 -48.13
CA VAL A 38 -16.55 -3.67 -48.59
C VAL A 38 -17.88 -4.12 -49.20
N VAL A 39 -17.80 -4.63 -50.43
CA VAL A 39 -18.93 -5.21 -51.18
C VAL A 39 -18.61 -6.67 -51.53
N ASN A 40 -19.55 -7.57 -51.23
CA ASN A 40 -19.43 -8.98 -51.57
C ASN A 40 -20.72 -9.47 -52.25
N LYS A 41 -20.59 -10.25 -53.33
CA LYS A 41 -21.71 -10.81 -54.12
C LYS A 41 -22.73 -9.77 -54.61
N VAL A 42 -22.31 -8.52 -54.76
CA VAL A 42 -23.11 -7.45 -55.38
C VAL A 42 -22.85 -7.43 -56.89
N LYS A 43 -23.91 -7.55 -57.69
CA LYS A 43 -23.80 -7.61 -59.16
C LYS A 43 -23.30 -6.30 -59.77
N THR A 44 -23.68 -5.17 -59.20
CA THR A 44 -23.21 -3.85 -59.61
C THR A 44 -23.02 -2.96 -58.37
N PRO A 45 -21.78 -2.74 -57.90
CA PRO A 45 -21.52 -1.94 -56.69
C PRO A 45 -22.06 -0.50 -56.79
N PHE A 46 -22.07 0.09 -57.98
CA PHE A 46 -22.52 1.46 -58.25
C PHE A 46 -23.32 1.53 -59.56
N LYS A 47 -24.55 2.06 -59.56
CA LYS A 47 -25.45 2.13 -60.75
C LYS A 47 -25.68 3.56 -61.29
N ASP A 48 -26.00 3.66 -62.59
CA ASP A 48 -26.57 4.71 -63.49
C ASP A 48 -26.31 6.22 -63.27
N SER A 49 -25.92 6.65 -62.07
CA SER A 49 -25.58 8.04 -61.70
C SER A 49 -24.22 8.17 -61.02
N PHE A 50 -23.59 7.06 -60.63
CA PHE A 50 -22.20 6.97 -60.13
C PHE A 50 -21.19 6.55 -61.21
N SER A 51 -21.52 6.63 -62.51
CA SER A 51 -20.74 6.04 -63.61
C SER A 51 -19.33 6.61 -63.85
N ASP A 52 -18.77 7.33 -62.88
CA ASP A 52 -17.35 7.64 -62.84
C ASP A 52 -16.56 6.37 -62.50
N SER A 53 -15.79 5.89 -63.48
CA SER A 53 -14.87 4.75 -63.32
C SER A 53 -13.80 4.93 -62.24
N SER A 54 -13.65 6.13 -61.67
CA SER A 54 -12.74 6.41 -60.57
C SER A 54 -13.24 5.93 -59.19
N PHE A 55 -14.55 5.70 -59.03
CA PHE A 55 -15.12 5.20 -57.78
C PHE A 55 -14.76 3.74 -57.56
N THR A 56 -14.12 3.45 -56.44
CA THR A 56 -13.71 2.10 -56.07
C THR A 56 -14.37 1.68 -54.76
N SER A 57 -14.50 0.37 -54.60
CA SER A 57 -14.90 -0.30 -53.36
C SER A 57 -14.08 -1.57 -53.24
N ILE A 58 -13.87 -2.05 -52.03
CA ILE A 58 -13.17 -3.31 -51.80
C ILE A 58 -14.11 -4.46 -52.16
N THR A 59 -13.78 -5.20 -53.21
CA THR A 59 -14.49 -6.44 -53.57
C THR A 59 -13.79 -7.60 -52.87
N ALA A 60 -14.25 -7.95 -51.67
CA ALA A 60 -13.67 -9.01 -50.86
C ALA A 60 -14.77 -9.74 -50.08
N ASP A 61 -14.52 -11.00 -49.76
CA ASP A 61 -15.37 -11.72 -48.82
C ASP A 61 -15.10 -11.23 -47.39
N ALA A 62 -16.15 -10.81 -46.70
CA ALA A 62 -16.09 -10.40 -45.29
C ALA A 62 -16.42 -11.55 -44.34
N GLY A 63 -16.66 -12.77 -44.85
CA GLY A 63 -17.03 -13.95 -44.06
C GLY A 63 -18.55 -14.10 -43.87
N LEU A 64 -19.33 -13.06 -44.14
CA LEU A 64 -20.78 -13.04 -43.91
C LEU A 64 -21.53 -14.06 -44.79
N SER A 65 -22.54 -14.73 -44.24
CA SER A 65 -23.31 -15.75 -44.97
C SER A 65 -24.82 -15.62 -44.77
N ILE A 66 -25.59 -15.99 -45.80
CA ILE A 66 -27.05 -16.00 -45.78
C ILE A 66 -27.53 -17.26 -46.49
N THR A 67 -28.47 -17.98 -45.88
CA THR A 67 -29.21 -19.07 -46.52
C THR A 67 -30.67 -18.70 -46.60
N SER A 68 -31.30 -18.95 -47.75
CA SER A 68 -32.73 -18.74 -47.95
C SER A 68 -33.42 -20.04 -48.36
N ASP A 69 -34.69 -20.15 -47.99
CA ASP A 69 -35.59 -21.16 -48.52
C ASP A 69 -35.87 -20.84 -50.00
N THR A 70 -35.54 -21.78 -50.87
CA THR A 70 -35.63 -21.59 -52.33
C THR A 70 -37.05 -21.56 -52.88
N THR A 71 -38.06 -21.91 -52.07
CA THR A 71 -39.49 -21.93 -52.46
C THR A 71 -40.20 -20.66 -52.02
N THR A 72 -39.92 -20.18 -50.81
CA THR A 72 -40.57 -19.00 -50.21
C THR A 72 -39.74 -17.73 -50.35
N GLY A 73 -38.43 -17.86 -50.60
CA GLY A 73 -37.48 -16.76 -50.64
C GLY A 73 -37.13 -16.20 -49.25
N MET A 74 -37.67 -16.74 -48.16
CA MET A 74 -37.38 -16.27 -46.81
C MET A 74 -35.97 -16.69 -46.36
N ILE A 75 -35.28 -15.79 -45.65
CA ILE A 75 -33.98 -16.09 -45.03
C ILE A 75 -34.22 -17.09 -43.89
N THR A 76 -33.55 -18.24 -43.98
CA THR A 76 -33.60 -19.32 -42.98
C THR A 76 -32.37 -19.34 -42.09
N SER A 77 -31.25 -18.76 -42.52
CA SER A 77 -30.10 -18.49 -41.66
C SER A 77 -29.33 -17.26 -42.12
N VAL A 78 -28.78 -16.50 -41.18
CA VAL A 78 -27.93 -15.34 -41.42
C VAL A 78 -26.76 -15.38 -40.43
N ASP A 79 -25.57 -15.17 -40.94
CA ASP A 79 -24.37 -14.92 -40.17
C ASP A 79 -23.84 -13.54 -40.54
N LEU A 80 -23.86 -12.67 -39.54
CA LEU A 80 -23.50 -11.27 -39.66
C LEU A 80 -22.16 -10.96 -38.99
N THR A 81 -21.51 -11.95 -38.39
CA THR A 81 -20.21 -11.79 -37.74
C THR A 81 -19.13 -11.83 -38.82
N PRO A 82 -18.40 -10.72 -39.09
CA PRO A 82 -17.33 -10.75 -40.07
C PRO A 82 -16.19 -11.67 -39.61
N LYS A 83 -15.52 -12.29 -40.58
CA LYS A 83 -14.30 -13.10 -40.33
C LYS A 83 -13.24 -12.23 -39.65
N ALA A 84 -12.78 -12.64 -38.48
CA ALA A 84 -11.77 -11.91 -37.70
C ALA A 84 -10.48 -11.69 -38.52
N GLY A 85 -9.91 -10.48 -38.42
CA GLY A 85 -8.75 -10.07 -39.22
C GLY A 85 -8.99 -10.02 -40.74
N GLY A 86 -10.23 -10.22 -41.20
CA GLY A 86 -10.61 -10.21 -42.60
C GLY A 86 -10.80 -8.80 -43.18
N SER A 87 -11.38 -8.73 -44.38
CA SER A 87 -11.55 -7.47 -45.12
C SER A 87 -12.40 -6.40 -44.40
N ALA A 88 -13.19 -6.80 -43.41
CA ALA A 88 -13.93 -5.88 -42.54
C ALA A 88 -13.03 -5.13 -41.54
N PHE A 89 -11.89 -5.68 -41.12
CA PHE A 89 -11.00 -5.10 -40.11
C PHE A 89 -9.82 -4.31 -40.72
N ALA A 90 -9.61 -4.40 -42.03
CA ALA A 90 -8.57 -3.66 -42.74
C ALA A 90 -9.06 -2.29 -43.22
N ASP A 91 -8.19 -1.27 -43.26
CA ASP A 91 -8.45 0.06 -43.84
C ASP A 91 -9.74 0.73 -43.33
N VAL A 92 -9.98 0.75 -42.01
CA VAL A 92 -11.17 1.37 -41.40
C VAL A 92 -11.05 2.89 -41.44
N ASP A 93 -12.15 3.58 -41.78
CA ASP A 93 -12.17 5.05 -41.88
C ASP A 93 -12.09 5.70 -40.49
N THR A 94 -11.38 6.82 -40.40
CA THR A 94 -11.36 7.64 -39.18
C THR A 94 -12.70 8.35 -39.01
N LEU A 95 -13.30 8.19 -37.82
CA LEU A 95 -14.60 8.77 -37.50
C LEU A 95 -14.46 10.04 -36.65
N GLY A 96 -15.41 10.97 -36.82
CA GLY A 96 -15.52 12.12 -35.93
C GLY A 96 -16.06 11.73 -34.55
N SER A 97 -15.89 12.62 -33.56
CA SER A 97 -16.20 12.35 -32.14
C SER A 97 -17.65 12.03 -31.79
N TRP A 98 -18.60 12.16 -32.72
CA TRP A 98 -19.98 11.76 -32.53
C TRP A 98 -20.21 10.24 -32.68
N PHE A 99 -19.31 9.54 -33.38
CA PHE A 99 -19.42 8.10 -33.59
C PHE A 99 -18.53 7.34 -32.61
N TYR A 100 -18.95 6.14 -32.22
CA TYR A 100 -18.06 5.18 -31.57
C TYR A 100 -17.04 4.70 -32.60
N ALA A 101 -15.76 4.93 -32.31
CA ALA A 101 -14.69 4.40 -33.13
C ALA A 101 -14.66 2.86 -32.96
N THR A 102 -14.73 2.15 -34.09
CA THR A 102 -14.58 0.70 -34.16
C THR A 102 -13.35 0.36 -35.00
N ASP A 103 -12.79 -0.82 -34.79
CA ASP A 103 -11.70 -1.41 -35.58
C ASP A 103 -12.22 -2.27 -36.75
N PHE A 104 -13.52 -2.20 -37.03
CA PHE A 104 -14.17 -2.91 -38.13
C PHE A 104 -15.13 -2.02 -38.94
N LYS A 105 -15.40 -2.46 -40.17
CA LYS A 105 -16.39 -1.91 -41.11
C LYS A 105 -17.70 -2.67 -40.99
N GLY A 106 -18.78 -1.96 -40.66
CA GLY A 106 -20.13 -2.51 -40.57
C GLY A 106 -20.76 -2.23 -39.21
N ALA A 107 -21.91 -2.84 -38.95
CA ALA A 107 -22.64 -2.67 -37.69
C ALA A 107 -22.39 -3.80 -36.68
N VAL A 108 -21.69 -4.86 -37.09
CA VAL A 108 -21.40 -6.06 -36.29
C VAL A 108 -19.91 -6.37 -36.44
N GLY A 109 -19.20 -6.46 -35.32
CA GLY A 109 -17.79 -6.84 -35.24
C GLY A 109 -17.64 -8.30 -34.82
N SER A 110 -16.55 -8.64 -34.12
CA SER A 110 -16.40 -9.95 -33.46
C SER A 110 -17.56 -10.24 -32.50
N ASP A 111 -18.04 -9.21 -31.80
CA ASP A 111 -19.20 -9.29 -30.93
C ASP A 111 -20.49 -8.97 -31.71
N ASN A 112 -21.31 -10.01 -31.90
CA ASN A 112 -22.61 -9.87 -32.52
C ASN A 112 -23.66 -9.40 -31.51
N TRP A 113 -23.76 -8.07 -31.34
CA TRP A 113 -24.70 -7.44 -30.40
C TRP A 113 -26.18 -7.75 -30.66
N LEU A 114 -26.55 -8.39 -31.77
CA LEU A 114 -27.92 -8.84 -32.02
C LEU A 114 -28.27 -10.14 -31.26
N LYS A 115 -27.27 -10.83 -30.69
CA LYS A 115 -27.47 -12.04 -29.89
C LYS A 115 -28.14 -11.73 -28.54
N GLY A 116 -28.95 -12.67 -28.06
CA GLY A 116 -29.55 -12.66 -26.73
C GLY A 116 -30.84 -11.85 -26.59
N TRP A 117 -31.23 -11.06 -27.60
CA TRP A 117 -32.43 -10.22 -27.50
C TRP A 117 -33.23 -10.04 -28.80
N THR A 118 -32.66 -10.40 -29.96
CA THR A 118 -33.37 -10.21 -31.23
C THR A 118 -34.22 -11.42 -31.61
N TYR A 119 -35.26 -11.16 -32.41
CA TYR A 119 -36.09 -12.21 -33.01
C TYR A 119 -35.28 -13.17 -33.90
N LEU A 120 -34.20 -12.68 -34.53
CA LEU A 120 -33.32 -13.50 -35.37
C LEU A 120 -32.61 -14.58 -34.55
N ASP A 121 -32.12 -14.19 -33.37
CA ASP A 121 -31.48 -15.11 -32.42
C ASP A 121 -32.53 -16.05 -31.78
N GLU A 122 -33.69 -15.51 -31.35
CA GLU A 122 -34.79 -16.30 -30.78
C GLU A 122 -35.27 -17.42 -31.71
N LYS A 123 -35.31 -17.16 -33.02
CA LYS A 123 -35.70 -18.16 -34.04
C LYS A 123 -34.55 -19.02 -34.54
N GLY A 124 -33.35 -18.85 -33.99
CA GLY A 124 -32.14 -19.57 -34.41
C GLY A 124 -31.74 -19.29 -35.87
N ILE A 125 -32.21 -18.17 -36.42
CA ILE A 125 -31.88 -17.69 -37.76
C ILE A 125 -30.49 -17.04 -37.72
N LEU A 126 -30.15 -16.32 -36.64
CA LEU A 126 -28.81 -15.83 -36.39
C LEU A 126 -27.87 -17.02 -36.11
N LYS A 127 -26.79 -17.14 -36.87
CA LYS A 127 -25.75 -18.17 -36.71
C LYS A 127 -24.42 -17.51 -36.39
N ASP A 128 -23.62 -18.22 -35.62
CA ASP A 128 -22.20 -17.93 -35.49
C ASP A 128 -21.45 -18.30 -36.76
N GLN A 129 -20.36 -17.59 -37.02
CA GLN A 129 -19.33 -18.08 -37.93
C GLN A 129 -19.04 -19.53 -37.54
N VAL A 130 -19.01 -20.41 -38.55
CA VAL A 130 -18.30 -21.68 -38.40
C VAL A 130 -16.89 -21.26 -38.03
N GLU A 131 -16.51 -21.52 -36.77
CA GLU A 131 -15.21 -21.14 -36.24
C GLU A 131 -14.14 -21.54 -37.27
N ASP A 132 -13.34 -20.58 -37.73
CA ASP A 132 -12.16 -20.91 -38.51
C ASP A 132 -11.28 -21.75 -37.57
N VAL A 133 -11.31 -23.06 -37.77
CA VAL A 133 -10.42 -24.00 -37.09
C VAL A 133 -9.04 -23.79 -37.73
N TYR A 134 -8.14 -23.18 -36.97
CA TYR A 134 -6.77 -22.97 -37.40
C TYR A 134 -5.94 -24.17 -36.95
N VAL A 135 -5.67 -25.08 -37.88
CA VAL A 135 -4.73 -26.17 -37.63
C VAL A 135 -3.32 -25.66 -37.83
N LEU A 136 -2.55 -25.62 -36.75
CA LEU A 136 -1.12 -25.37 -36.77
C LEU A 136 -0.39 -26.69 -37.00
N GLU A 137 0.28 -26.77 -38.14
CA GLU A 137 1.08 -27.92 -38.59
C GLU A 137 2.27 -27.43 -39.44
N GLY A 138 3.34 -28.20 -39.48
CA GLY A 138 4.56 -27.90 -40.23
C GLY A 138 5.33 -26.66 -39.76
N THR A 139 5.89 -25.91 -40.71
CA THR A 139 6.78 -24.76 -40.44
C THR A 139 6.13 -23.44 -40.85
N ILE A 140 6.07 -22.50 -39.91
CA ILE A 140 5.71 -21.10 -40.10
C ILE A 140 6.96 -20.36 -40.62
N THR A 141 6.95 -19.99 -41.90
CA THR A 141 8.09 -19.43 -42.65
C THR A 141 8.01 -17.92 -42.90
N LYS A 142 6.98 -17.26 -42.36
CA LYS A 142 6.77 -15.82 -42.46
C LYS A 142 6.09 -15.30 -41.21
N ASP A 143 6.28 -14.02 -40.94
CA ASP A 143 5.63 -13.36 -39.81
C ASP A 143 4.12 -13.65 -39.81
N THR A 144 3.62 -14.09 -38.66
CA THR A 144 2.27 -14.61 -38.50
C THR A 144 1.64 -14.01 -37.26
N PHE A 145 0.47 -13.41 -37.43
CA PHE A 145 -0.36 -12.89 -36.35
C PHE A 145 -1.57 -13.81 -36.12
N LEU A 146 -1.76 -14.23 -34.87
CA LEU A 146 -2.84 -15.10 -34.43
C LEU A 146 -3.81 -14.33 -33.50
N PRO A 147 -5.01 -13.95 -33.99
CA PRO A 147 -5.99 -13.21 -33.19
C PRO A 147 -6.63 -14.05 -32.07
N ALA A 148 -7.12 -13.39 -31.02
CA ALA A 148 -7.72 -14.04 -29.86
C ALA A 148 -9.00 -14.83 -30.19
N SER A 149 -9.70 -14.44 -31.25
CA SER A 149 -10.93 -15.10 -31.72
C SER A 149 -10.71 -16.44 -32.42
N GLY A 150 -9.47 -16.85 -32.66
CA GLY A 150 -9.17 -18.10 -33.37
C GLY A 150 -9.33 -19.34 -32.48
N ASN A 151 -9.79 -20.43 -33.08
CA ASN A 151 -9.74 -21.76 -32.46
C ASN A 151 -8.54 -22.53 -33.00
N TYR A 152 -7.43 -22.49 -32.26
CA TYR A 152 -6.16 -23.05 -32.71
C TYR A 152 -6.00 -24.49 -32.25
N TYR A 153 -5.63 -25.37 -33.18
CA TYR A 153 -5.28 -26.76 -32.88
C TYR A 153 -3.83 -27.03 -33.28
N LEU A 154 -3.00 -27.41 -32.31
CA LEU A 154 -1.65 -27.94 -32.59
C LEU A 154 -1.77 -29.42 -32.88
N LYS A 155 -1.61 -29.80 -34.15
CA LYS A 155 -1.81 -31.19 -34.58
C LYS A 155 -0.52 -32.02 -34.56
N GLU A 156 0.62 -31.37 -34.69
CA GLU A 156 1.97 -31.94 -34.70
C GLU A 156 2.96 -30.90 -34.17
N GLN A 157 4.26 -31.24 -34.13
CA GLN A 157 5.32 -30.27 -33.86
C GLN A 157 5.27 -29.15 -34.91
N THR A 158 4.94 -27.94 -34.47
CA THR A 158 4.84 -26.75 -35.31
C THR A 158 6.06 -25.87 -35.08
N PHE A 159 6.76 -25.53 -36.14
CA PHE A 159 8.03 -24.80 -36.05
C PHE A 159 7.90 -23.36 -36.52
N VAL A 160 8.42 -22.39 -35.76
CA VAL A 160 8.61 -21.01 -36.22
C VAL A 160 10.04 -20.86 -36.72
N ASP A 161 10.21 -20.55 -38.00
CA ASP A 161 11.52 -20.59 -38.65
C ASP A 161 12.39 -19.37 -38.33
N SER A 162 13.71 -19.51 -38.50
CA SER A 162 14.65 -18.42 -38.21
C SER A 162 14.30 -17.14 -39.00
N GLY A 163 14.33 -15.99 -38.32
CA GLY A 163 13.96 -14.69 -38.88
C GLY A 163 12.45 -14.42 -38.93
N VAL A 164 11.62 -15.31 -38.39
CA VAL A 164 10.15 -15.18 -38.34
C VAL A 164 9.68 -14.78 -36.95
N THR A 165 8.69 -13.89 -36.90
CA THR A 165 7.96 -13.53 -35.68
C THR A 165 6.56 -14.13 -35.66
N LEU A 166 6.25 -14.90 -34.61
CA LEU A 166 4.89 -15.35 -34.29
C LEU A 166 4.29 -14.42 -33.23
N THR A 167 3.26 -13.67 -33.58
CA THR A 167 2.53 -12.79 -32.65
C THR A 167 1.19 -13.39 -32.29
N ILE A 168 0.88 -13.45 -31.00
CA ILE A 168 -0.34 -14.04 -30.44
C ILE A 168 -1.04 -12.96 -29.62
N GLU A 169 -2.30 -12.70 -29.96
CA GLU A 169 -3.13 -11.72 -29.25
C GLU A 169 -3.60 -12.24 -27.89
N ALA A 170 -3.70 -11.35 -26.90
CA ALA A 170 -4.18 -11.65 -25.55
C ALA A 170 -5.54 -12.36 -25.55
N GLY A 171 -5.65 -13.45 -24.80
CA GLY A 171 -6.87 -14.27 -24.70
C GLY A 171 -6.97 -15.41 -25.71
N ALA A 172 -6.00 -15.57 -26.63
CA ALA A 172 -5.98 -16.70 -27.55
C ALA A 172 -5.85 -18.05 -26.81
N THR A 173 -6.56 -19.07 -27.30
CA THR A 173 -6.50 -20.44 -26.75
C THR A 173 -6.08 -21.45 -27.82
N PHE A 174 -5.12 -22.30 -27.47
CA PHE A 174 -4.53 -23.33 -28.31
C PHE A 174 -4.80 -24.71 -27.69
N LYS A 175 -5.31 -25.63 -28.51
CA LYS A 175 -5.60 -27.00 -28.14
C LYS A 175 -4.64 -27.95 -28.84
N ALA A 176 -3.73 -28.56 -28.09
CA ALA A 176 -2.85 -29.58 -28.61
C ALA A 176 -3.62 -30.90 -28.78
N ARG A 177 -3.45 -31.52 -29.94
CA ARG A 177 -4.13 -32.76 -30.27
C ARG A 177 -3.55 -33.91 -29.45
N PHE A 178 -4.42 -34.78 -28.92
CA PHE A 178 -3.99 -35.96 -28.19
C PHE A 178 -4.37 -37.22 -28.96
N ASP A 179 -3.39 -38.06 -29.30
CA ASP A 179 -3.66 -39.37 -29.87
C ASP A 179 -3.82 -40.42 -28.77
N ALA A 180 -5.07 -40.63 -28.33
CA ALA A 180 -5.40 -41.66 -27.34
C ALA A 180 -5.18 -43.10 -27.84
N THR A 181 -4.85 -43.31 -29.12
CA THR A 181 -4.73 -44.65 -29.72
C THR A 181 -3.29 -45.15 -29.86
N ALA A 182 -2.29 -44.27 -29.70
CA ALA A 182 -0.87 -44.62 -29.74
C ALA A 182 -0.04 -43.70 -28.83
N ALA A 183 0.89 -44.28 -28.07
CA ALA A 183 1.87 -43.49 -27.31
C ALA A 183 2.73 -42.64 -28.25
N PHE A 184 3.19 -41.49 -27.75
CA PHE A 184 4.16 -40.69 -28.49
C PHE A 184 5.49 -41.44 -28.59
N SER A 185 6.20 -41.22 -29.68
CA SER A 185 7.50 -41.83 -29.96
C SER A 185 8.26 -41.00 -30.99
N GLY A 186 9.54 -41.28 -31.23
CA GLY A 186 10.26 -40.69 -32.37
C GLY A 186 9.60 -40.93 -33.75
N SER A 187 8.70 -41.91 -33.89
CA SER A 187 7.90 -42.15 -35.11
C SER A 187 6.48 -41.55 -35.06
N ASN A 188 6.06 -41.07 -33.89
CA ASN A 188 4.77 -40.43 -33.61
C ASN A 188 5.02 -39.27 -32.62
N PRO A 189 5.62 -38.16 -33.05
CA PRO A 189 6.04 -37.10 -32.15
C PRO A 189 4.84 -36.42 -31.49
N ALA A 190 4.99 -36.02 -30.23
CA ALA A 190 3.98 -35.22 -29.53
C ALA A 190 3.84 -33.84 -30.20
N PRO A 191 2.62 -33.29 -30.33
CA PRO A 191 2.45 -31.91 -30.78
C PRO A 191 3.14 -30.95 -29.81
N ALA A 192 3.88 -29.97 -30.35
CA ALA A 192 4.61 -28.97 -29.58
C ALA A 192 4.75 -27.68 -30.41
N LEU A 193 4.91 -26.54 -29.75
CA LEU A 193 5.25 -25.28 -30.41
C LEU A 193 6.76 -25.05 -30.28
N VAL A 194 7.47 -24.99 -31.40
CA VAL A 194 8.94 -24.88 -31.42
C VAL A 194 9.36 -23.57 -32.06
N ILE A 195 9.90 -22.65 -31.27
CA ILE A 195 10.53 -21.41 -31.73
C ILE A 195 12.00 -21.70 -31.99
N LYS A 196 12.40 -21.74 -33.27
CA LYS A 196 13.80 -22.02 -33.63
C LYS A 196 14.70 -20.82 -33.33
N GLN A 197 16.01 -21.09 -33.28
CA GLN A 197 17.04 -20.06 -33.17
C GLN A 197 16.85 -18.91 -34.18
N GLY A 198 16.78 -17.68 -33.67
CA GLY A 198 16.57 -16.46 -34.45
C GLY A 198 15.13 -16.19 -34.86
N ALA A 199 14.17 -17.02 -34.46
CA ALA A 199 12.75 -16.72 -34.50
C ALA A 199 12.31 -15.97 -33.23
N LYS A 200 11.11 -15.39 -33.24
CA LYS A 200 10.52 -14.73 -32.06
C LYS A 200 9.10 -15.19 -31.79
N ILE A 201 8.75 -15.33 -30.52
CA ILE A 201 7.37 -15.42 -30.04
C ILE A 201 6.98 -14.10 -29.35
N MET A 202 5.86 -13.51 -29.73
CA MET A 202 5.30 -12.31 -29.10
C MET A 202 3.92 -12.68 -28.55
N ALA A 203 3.90 -13.28 -27.36
CA ALA A 203 2.72 -13.73 -26.65
C ALA A 203 2.49 -12.84 -25.41
N GLU A 204 1.78 -11.73 -25.61
CA GLU A 204 1.54 -10.73 -24.57
C GLU A 204 0.06 -10.77 -24.15
N GLY A 205 -0.26 -11.71 -23.25
CA GLY A 205 -1.53 -11.76 -22.56
C GLY A 205 -1.67 -10.68 -21.50
N THR A 206 -2.83 -10.66 -20.84
CA THR A 206 -3.10 -9.81 -19.67
C THR A 206 -3.73 -10.65 -18.57
N LYS A 207 -3.75 -10.16 -17.33
CA LYS A 207 -4.43 -10.82 -16.20
C LYS A 207 -5.88 -11.24 -16.56
N ASP A 208 -6.63 -10.35 -17.20
CA ASP A 208 -8.02 -10.61 -17.60
C ASP A 208 -8.16 -11.48 -18.86
N LYS A 209 -7.11 -11.57 -19.68
CA LYS A 209 -7.09 -12.29 -20.97
C LYS A 209 -5.76 -13.03 -21.15
N PRO A 210 -5.48 -14.07 -20.36
CA PRO A 210 -4.27 -14.85 -20.50
C PRO A 210 -4.28 -15.67 -21.80
N ILE A 211 -3.10 -15.88 -22.39
CA ILE A 211 -2.94 -16.78 -23.54
C ILE A 211 -2.79 -18.21 -23.00
N THR A 212 -3.53 -19.17 -23.54
CA THR A 212 -3.61 -20.53 -22.98
C THR A 212 -3.27 -21.59 -24.01
N PHE A 213 -2.30 -22.44 -23.71
CA PHE A 213 -1.98 -23.67 -24.43
C PHE A 213 -2.33 -24.86 -23.55
N ARG A 214 -3.18 -25.75 -24.06
CA ARG A 214 -3.66 -26.92 -23.28
C ARG A 214 -3.96 -28.11 -24.18
N SER A 215 -4.19 -29.27 -23.58
CA SER A 215 -4.71 -30.44 -24.30
C SER A 215 -6.13 -30.18 -24.85
N GLU A 216 -6.46 -30.79 -25.99
CA GLU A 216 -7.84 -30.86 -26.48
C GLU A 216 -8.76 -31.76 -25.62
N ILE A 217 -8.17 -32.61 -24.76
CA ILE A 217 -8.92 -33.50 -23.88
C ILE A 217 -9.34 -32.73 -22.63
N GLU A 218 -10.65 -32.60 -22.45
CA GLU A 218 -11.22 -31.87 -21.31
C GLU A 218 -11.21 -32.70 -20.01
N PRO A 219 -11.08 -32.06 -18.84
CA PRO A 219 -11.22 -32.70 -17.54
C PRO A 219 -12.52 -33.53 -17.43
N GLY A 220 -12.42 -34.73 -16.85
CA GLY A 220 -13.54 -35.66 -16.71
C GLY A 220 -13.80 -36.58 -17.93
N SER A 221 -13.05 -36.41 -19.02
CA SER A 221 -13.01 -37.39 -20.11
C SER A 221 -12.39 -38.71 -19.63
N ALA A 222 -12.85 -39.83 -20.21
CA ALA A 222 -12.28 -41.15 -19.91
C ALA A 222 -10.78 -41.26 -20.22
N ASN A 223 -10.28 -40.43 -21.14
CA ASN A 223 -8.88 -40.38 -21.55
C ASN A 223 -8.07 -39.32 -20.78
N TYR A 224 -8.69 -38.59 -19.84
CA TYR A 224 -8.02 -37.50 -19.14
C TYR A 224 -7.00 -38.00 -18.11
N GLY A 225 -7.19 -39.18 -17.51
CA GLY A 225 -6.27 -39.72 -16.51
C GLY A 225 -6.02 -38.72 -15.37
N ASN A 226 -4.73 -38.49 -15.06
CA ASN A 226 -4.27 -37.45 -14.11
C ASN A 226 -4.04 -36.08 -14.77
N GLY A 227 -4.32 -35.94 -16.07
CA GLY A 227 -4.17 -34.69 -16.81
C GLY A 227 -2.77 -34.42 -17.36
N ARG A 228 -1.78 -35.28 -17.11
CA ARG A 228 -0.37 -35.01 -17.46
C ARG A 228 0.05 -35.68 -18.78
N GLY A 229 1.04 -35.10 -19.47
CA GLY A 229 1.76 -35.77 -20.58
C GLY A 229 0.97 -35.86 -21.89
N MET A 230 0.01 -34.96 -22.12
CA MET A 230 -0.90 -35.03 -23.26
C MET A 230 -0.33 -34.37 -24.53
N TRP A 231 0.70 -33.54 -24.40
CA TRP A 231 1.40 -32.92 -25.52
C TRP A 231 2.80 -32.45 -25.07
N GLY A 232 3.62 -31.96 -26.01
CA GLY A 232 5.03 -31.67 -25.78
C GLY A 232 5.38 -30.23 -25.37
N GLY A 233 4.41 -29.39 -25.02
CA GLY A 233 4.68 -28.03 -24.53
C GLY A 233 5.26 -27.06 -25.56
N ILE A 234 5.93 -26.02 -25.04
CA ILE A 234 6.54 -24.93 -25.82
C ILE A 234 8.06 -25.01 -25.68
N VAL A 235 8.78 -24.99 -26.79
CA VAL A 235 10.25 -24.98 -26.84
C VAL A 235 10.75 -23.71 -27.50
N VAL A 236 11.57 -22.93 -26.78
CA VAL A 236 12.21 -21.72 -27.29
C VAL A 236 13.71 -21.94 -27.36
N ASN A 237 14.29 -21.74 -28.54
CA ASN A 237 15.71 -21.96 -28.81
C ASN A 237 16.40 -20.62 -29.09
N GLY A 238 17.41 -20.25 -28.29
CA GLY A 238 18.11 -18.98 -28.41
C GLY A 238 19.60 -19.09 -28.74
N TYR A 239 20.28 -17.94 -28.79
CA TYR A 239 21.71 -17.81 -29.11
C TYR A 239 22.62 -17.60 -27.87
N ALA A 240 22.10 -17.74 -26.66
CA ALA A 240 22.86 -17.53 -25.44
C ALA A 240 23.87 -18.66 -25.15
N PRO A 241 24.94 -18.37 -24.40
CA PRO A 241 25.97 -19.36 -24.10
C PRO A 241 25.46 -20.56 -23.32
N ILE A 242 26.01 -21.73 -23.64
CA ILE A 242 25.83 -23.01 -22.94
C ILE A 242 27.19 -23.65 -22.70
N SER A 243 27.30 -24.56 -21.73
CA SER A 243 28.55 -25.24 -21.36
C SER A 243 28.95 -26.39 -22.30
N THR A 244 28.08 -26.77 -23.23
CA THR A 244 28.32 -27.87 -24.17
C THR A 244 29.47 -27.59 -25.14
N THR A 245 30.30 -28.61 -25.37
CA THR A 245 31.46 -28.53 -26.28
C THR A 245 31.05 -28.08 -27.68
N GLY A 246 31.59 -26.93 -28.12
CA GLY A 246 31.26 -26.33 -29.42
C GLY A 246 30.21 -25.21 -29.33
N GLY A 247 29.61 -24.99 -28.16
CA GLY A 247 28.68 -23.88 -27.88
C GLY A 247 27.28 -24.04 -28.49
N THR A 248 26.94 -25.24 -28.97
CA THR A 248 25.61 -25.55 -29.53
C THR A 248 25.21 -26.97 -29.18
N ASN A 249 23.93 -27.20 -28.89
CA ASN A 249 23.36 -28.53 -28.69
C ASN A 249 21.97 -28.65 -29.35
N ASN A 250 21.27 -29.78 -29.22
CA ASN A 250 19.91 -29.99 -29.71
C ASN A 250 19.00 -30.40 -28.56
N VAL A 251 17.82 -29.78 -28.49
CA VAL A 251 16.82 -30.13 -27.46
C VAL A 251 16.36 -31.56 -27.72
N GLU A 252 16.24 -32.33 -26.65
CA GLU A 252 15.60 -33.64 -26.72
C GLU A 252 14.14 -33.57 -27.17
N GLY A 253 13.59 -34.70 -27.59
CA GLY A 253 12.28 -34.80 -28.24
C GLY A 253 12.17 -34.13 -29.62
N LEU A 254 13.17 -33.37 -30.05
CA LEU A 254 13.24 -32.69 -31.34
C LEU A 254 14.39 -33.22 -32.20
N THR A 255 14.16 -33.33 -33.51
CA THR A 255 15.20 -33.79 -34.45
C THR A 255 15.85 -32.61 -35.17
N GLY A 256 17.13 -32.35 -34.88
CA GLY A 256 17.96 -31.43 -35.65
C GLY A 256 17.65 -29.94 -35.45
N ILE A 257 17.13 -29.58 -34.27
CA ILE A 257 16.88 -28.19 -33.88
C ILE A 257 17.98 -27.75 -32.93
N ALA A 258 18.87 -26.88 -33.41
CA ALA A 258 20.00 -26.39 -32.64
C ALA A 258 19.61 -25.20 -31.74
N TYR A 259 20.23 -25.14 -30.57
CA TYR A 259 20.25 -23.99 -29.66
C TYR A 259 21.68 -23.73 -29.16
N GLY A 260 21.87 -22.61 -28.47
CA GLY A 260 23.15 -22.20 -27.90
C GLY A 260 23.98 -21.33 -28.85
N GLY A 261 24.82 -20.47 -28.29
CA GLY A 261 25.67 -19.58 -29.06
C GLY A 261 26.58 -18.74 -28.18
N ASN A 262 26.78 -17.47 -28.54
CA ASN A 262 27.67 -16.56 -27.83
C ASN A 262 26.99 -15.22 -27.46
N ASP A 263 25.65 -15.14 -27.55
CA ASP A 263 24.90 -13.91 -27.32
C ASP A 263 24.06 -14.00 -26.04
N PRO A 264 24.63 -13.64 -24.86
CA PRO A 264 23.88 -13.70 -23.61
C PRO A 264 22.65 -12.78 -23.61
N ASP A 265 22.62 -11.76 -24.46
CA ASP A 265 21.53 -10.79 -24.58
C ASP A 265 20.55 -11.13 -25.71
N ASP A 266 20.60 -12.36 -26.24
CA ASP A 266 19.67 -12.85 -27.25
C ASP A 266 18.21 -12.59 -26.84
N ASN A 267 17.39 -12.22 -27.84
CA ASN A 267 15.99 -11.88 -27.66
C ASN A 267 15.13 -12.75 -28.57
N SER A 268 14.59 -13.81 -27.97
CA SER A 268 13.65 -14.76 -28.56
C SER A 268 12.18 -14.31 -28.44
N GLY A 269 11.93 -13.11 -27.92
CA GLY A 269 10.62 -12.46 -27.85
C GLY A 269 10.08 -12.25 -26.44
N VAL A 270 8.76 -12.31 -26.29
CA VAL A 270 8.02 -12.03 -25.06
C VAL A 270 6.98 -13.12 -24.80
N MET A 271 6.97 -13.64 -23.59
CA MET A 271 5.88 -14.43 -23.02
C MET A 271 5.41 -13.74 -21.73
N ARG A 272 4.18 -13.21 -21.76
CA ARG A 272 3.54 -12.58 -20.62
C ARG A 272 2.10 -13.05 -20.45
N TYR A 273 1.70 -13.43 -19.23
CA TYR A 273 0.38 -14.04 -18.95
C TYR A 273 0.09 -15.24 -19.88
N VAL A 274 1.06 -16.15 -19.96
CA VAL A 274 0.99 -17.38 -20.77
C VAL A 274 0.79 -18.58 -19.86
N ARG A 275 -0.18 -19.42 -20.20
CA ARG A 275 -0.54 -20.63 -19.44
C ARG A 275 -0.32 -21.86 -20.29
N VAL A 276 0.43 -22.82 -19.77
CA VAL A 276 0.75 -24.09 -20.43
C VAL A 276 0.28 -25.24 -19.56
N TRP A 277 -0.75 -25.97 -20.01
CA TRP A 277 -1.35 -27.03 -19.23
C TRP A 277 -1.20 -28.38 -19.91
N ASN A 278 -1.06 -29.44 -19.11
CA ASN A 278 -1.12 -30.82 -19.60
C ASN A 278 0.05 -31.25 -20.53
N GLY A 279 1.17 -30.53 -20.50
CA GLY A 279 2.38 -30.84 -21.29
C GLY A 279 3.18 -32.02 -20.74
N GLY A 280 4.46 -32.17 -21.11
CA GLY A 280 5.34 -33.19 -20.50
C GLY A 280 5.46 -34.50 -21.29
N ALA A 281 5.14 -34.52 -22.59
CA ALA A 281 4.96 -35.78 -23.30
C ALA A 281 6.26 -36.61 -23.44
N VAL A 282 6.22 -37.85 -22.96
CA VAL A 282 7.30 -38.84 -23.15
C VAL A 282 7.35 -39.33 -24.59
N VAL A 283 8.48 -39.15 -25.27
CA VAL A 283 8.68 -39.53 -26.69
C VAL A 283 9.77 -40.59 -26.91
N GLY A 284 10.44 -41.02 -25.84
CA GLY A 284 11.41 -42.12 -25.82
C GLY A 284 11.71 -42.60 -24.41
N SER A 285 12.83 -43.32 -24.24
CA SER A 285 13.40 -43.58 -22.90
C SER A 285 14.42 -42.48 -22.66
N ASP A 286 14.31 -41.78 -21.53
CA ASP A 286 15.15 -40.61 -21.20
C ASP A 286 15.16 -39.61 -22.37
N ASN A 287 13.95 -39.32 -22.88
CA ASN A 287 13.68 -38.43 -23.98
C ASN A 287 12.23 -37.95 -23.88
N GLU A 288 12.07 -36.82 -23.22
CA GLU A 288 10.80 -36.22 -22.90
C GLU A 288 10.75 -34.76 -23.43
N LEU A 289 9.63 -34.08 -23.22
CA LEU A 289 9.46 -32.67 -23.60
C LEU A 289 8.75 -31.97 -22.46
N ASN A 290 9.19 -30.77 -22.11
CA ASN A 290 8.75 -30.07 -20.90
C ASN A 290 7.47 -29.24 -21.11
N GLY A 291 7.02 -28.57 -20.05
CA GLY A 291 5.96 -27.56 -20.18
C GLY A 291 6.47 -26.39 -21.02
N ILE A 292 7.49 -25.70 -20.50
CA ILE A 292 8.20 -24.62 -21.18
C ILE A 292 9.71 -24.90 -21.15
N THR A 293 10.29 -25.19 -22.31
CA THR A 293 11.74 -25.33 -22.47
C THR A 293 12.35 -24.03 -22.99
N LEU A 294 13.39 -23.54 -22.31
CA LEU A 294 14.15 -22.34 -22.65
C LEU A 294 15.61 -22.71 -22.93
N ALA A 295 15.88 -23.21 -24.13
CA ALA A 295 17.19 -23.74 -24.50
C ALA A 295 18.10 -22.63 -25.06
N GLY A 296 19.16 -22.29 -24.32
CA GLY A 296 20.12 -21.24 -24.71
C GLY A 296 19.47 -19.88 -24.92
N VAL A 297 18.44 -19.52 -24.16
CA VAL A 297 17.71 -18.26 -24.33
C VAL A 297 18.42 -17.12 -23.58
N GLY A 298 18.51 -15.95 -24.21
CA GLY A 298 19.19 -14.77 -23.65
C GLY A 298 18.28 -13.87 -22.81
N ARG A 299 18.90 -13.01 -22.00
CA ARG A 299 18.21 -12.05 -21.10
C ARG A 299 17.47 -10.92 -21.83
N GLY A 300 17.66 -10.82 -23.15
CA GLY A 300 16.85 -9.93 -23.98
C GLY A 300 15.42 -10.44 -24.17
N THR A 301 15.14 -11.69 -23.78
CA THR A 301 13.83 -12.35 -23.84
C THR A 301 13.07 -12.12 -22.54
N THR A 302 11.78 -11.78 -22.64
CA THR A 302 10.91 -11.58 -21.48
C THR A 302 10.10 -12.85 -21.19
N VAL A 303 10.20 -13.37 -19.97
CA VAL A 303 9.38 -14.47 -19.46
C VAL A 303 8.81 -14.05 -18.10
N GLU A 304 7.58 -13.55 -18.11
CA GLU A 304 6.95 -12.98 -16.92
C GLU A 304 5.50 -13.41 -16.80
N TYR A 305 4.97 -13.70 -15.61
CA TYR A 305 3.57 -14.16 -15.48
C TYR A 305 3.30 -15.39 -16.35
N CYS A 306 4.15 -16.41 -16.23
CA CYS A 306 4.00 -17.67 -16.94
C CYS A 306 3.59 -18.78 -15.98
N GLU A 307 2.63 -19.61 -16.39
CA GLU A 307 2.16 -20.75 -15.61
C GLU A 307 2.38 -22.04 -16.38
N VAL A 308 2.84 -23.07 -15.66
CA VAL A 308 2.78 -24.46 -16.11
C VAL A 308 1.97 -25.28 -15.12
N ALA A 309 0.96 -26.02 -15.59
CA ALA A 309 0.09 -26.81 -14.73
C ALA A 309 -0.13 -28.22 -15.27
N LEU A 310 -0.12 -29.22 -14.38
CA LEU A 310 -0.35 -30.62 -14.74
C LEU A 310 0.59 -31.11 -15.85
N ASN A 311 1.86 -30.73 -15.79
CA ASN A 311 2.89 -31.25 -16.70
C ASN A 311 3.31 -32.66 -16.26
N LEU A 312 3.66 -33.57 -17.16
CA LEU A 312 4.19 -34.89 -16.75
C LEU A 312 5.68 -34.81 -16.42
N ASP A 313 6.41 -34.03 -17.18
CA ASP A 313 7.85 -33.81 -17.06
C ASP A 313 8.09 -32.47 -16.37
N ASP A 314 9.20 -31.79 -16.65
CA ASP A 314 9.51 -30.52 -16.01
C ASP A 314 8.52 -29.40 -16.33
N GLY A 315 8.27 -28.56 -15.34
CA GLY A 315 7.48 -27.35 -15.52
C GLY A 315 8.19 -26.40 -16.49
N PHE A 316 9.28 -25.82 -16.01
CA PHE A 316 10.23 -25.04 -16.78
C PHE A 316 11.57 -25.77 -16.81
N GLU A 317 12.16 -25.84 -17.99
CA GLU A 317 13.51 -26.40 -18.16
C GLU A 317 14.42 -25.41 -18.88
N MET A 318 15.55 -25.09 -18.26
CA MET A 318 16.54 -24.15 -18.75
C MET A 318 17.86 -24.85 -19.11
N PHE A 319 17.96 -25.29 -20.37
CA PHE A 319 19.23 -25.75 -20.94
C PHE A 319 20.17 -24.57 -21.25
N GLY A 320 20.97 -24.18 -20.26
CA GLY A 320 21.93 -23.09 -20.34
C GLY A 320 21.28 -21.72 -20.61
N GLY A 321 22.07 -20.75 -21.08
CA GLY A 321 21.59 -19.40 -21.39
C GLY A 321 21.51 -18.46 -20.19
N THR A 322 20.90 -17.29 -20.38
CA THR A 322 20.82 -16.24 -19.34
C THR A 322 19.43 -15.62 -19.18
N VAL A 323 18.39 -16.25 -19.73
CA VAL A 323 17.00 -15.79 -19.62
C VAL A 323 16.58 -15.63 -18.16
N ASP A 324 15.88 -14.55 -17.86
CA ASP A 324 15.37 -14.27 -16.52
C ASP A 324 13.89 -14.64 -16.42
N LEU A 325 13.45 -15.07 -15.23
CA LEU A 325 12.08 -15.46 -14.92
C LEU A 325 11.48 -14.56 -13.83
N LYS A 326 10.31 -13.97 -14.07
CA LYS A 326 9.60 -13.18 -13.04
C LYS A 326 8.14 -13.62 -12.92
N TYR A 327 7.60 -13.78 -11.71
CA TYR A 327 6.20 -14.19 -11.52
C TYR A 327 5.85 -15.49 -12.28
N CYS A 328 6.61 -16.56 -12.06
CA CYS A 328 6.36 -17.85 -12.72
C CYS A 328 5.87 -18.89 -11.72
N VAL A 329 4.87 -19.69 -12.11
CA VAL A 329 4.24 -20.69 -11.24
C VAL A 329 4.17 -22.05 -11.91
N VAL A 330 4.46 -23.09 -11.14
CA VAL A 330 4.30 -24.49 -11.54
C VAL A 330 3.39 -25.21 -10.55
N TYR A 331 2.38 -25.89 -11.07
CA TYR A 331 1.44 -26.67 -10.28
C TYR A 331 1.39 -28.13 -10.74
N ALA A 332 1.66 -29.02 -9.79
CA ALA A 332 1.48 -30.46 -9.93
C ALA A 332 2.11 -31.02 -11.22
N GLN A 333 3.37 -30.71 -11.46
CA GLN A 333 4.19 -31.38 -12.46
C GLN A 333 4.57 -32.81 -11.99
N GLY A 334 5.01 -33.68 -12.89
CA GLY A 334 5.41 -35.05 -12.52
C GLY A 334 6.90 -35.18 -12.19
N ASP A 335 7.77 -34.39 -12.83
CA ASP A 335 9.20 -34.33 -12.52
C ASP A 335 9.53 -33.03 -11.76
N ASP A 336 10.43 -32.17 -12.25
CA ASP A 336 10.89 -30.99 -11.54
C ASP A 336 10.14 -29.71 -11.95
N ALA A 337 9.82 -28.84 -10.98
CA ALA A 337 9.08 -27.62 -11.34
C ALA A 337 9.94 -26.64 -12.13
N PHE A 338 11.16 -26.37 -11.66
CA PHE A 338 12.16 -25.62 -12.41
C PHE A 338 13.46 -26.42 -12.42
N ASP A 339 13.89 -26.85 -13.60
CA ASP A 339 15.18 -27.51 -13.80
C ASP A 339 16.12 -26.61 -14.64
N THR A 340 17.41 -26.67 -14.30
CA THR A 340 18.47 -25.91 -14.95
C THR A 340 19.66 -26.83 -15.19
N ASP A 341 20.15 -26.87 -16.43
CA ASP A 341 21.40 -27.55 -16.79
C ASP A 341 22.25 -26.68 -17.74
N GLU A 342 23.34 -27.24 -18.25
CA GLU A 342 24.18 -26.73 -19.33
C GLU A 342 24.69 -25.29 -19.15
N GLY A 343 24.93 -24.89 -17.91
CA GLY A 343 25.56 -23.62 -17.60
C GLY A 343 24.62 -22.43 -17.49
N TYR A 344 23.38 -22.64 -17.02
CA TYR A 344 22.38 -21.58 -16.88
C TYR A 344 22.82 -20.47 -15.92
N GLN A 345 22.70 -19.21 -16.34
CA GLN A 345 23.21 -18.02 -15.61
C GLN A 345 22.10 -16.97 -15.37
N GLY A 346 20.84 -17.35 -15.49
CA GLY A 346 19.71 -16.42 -15.37
C GLY A 346 19.29 -16.11 -13.93
N ARG A 347 18.35 -15.17 -13.81
CA ARG A 347 17.80 -14.69 -12.54
C ARG A 347 16.32 -15.02 -12.42
N GLY A 348 15.84 -15.18 -11.19
CA GLY A 348 14.46 -15.55 -10.89
C GLY A 348 13.91 -14.76 -9.72
N GLN A 349 12.73 -14.15 -9.84
CA GLN A 349 12.01 -13.55 -8.71
C GLN A 349 10.51 -13.85 -8.74
N PHE A 350 9.93 -14.13 -7.57
CA PHE A 350 8.52 -14.52 -7.42
C PHE A 350 8.20 -15.84 -8.13
N LEU A 351 8.98 -16.88 -7.82
CA LEU A 351 8.78 -18.23 -8.36
C LEU A 351 7.97 -19.07 -7.37
N VAL A 352 6.96 -19.79 -7.86
CA VAL A 352 6.08 -20.63 -7.04
C VAL A 352 6.07 -22.06 -7.56
N SER A 353 6.33 -23.04 -6.68
CA SER A 353 6.18 -24.47 -6.98
C SER A 353 5.18 -25.09 -6.01
N VAL A 354 4.09 -25.64 -6.54
CA VAL A 354 3.06 -26.35 -5.76
C VAL A 354 3.07 -27.82 -6.19
N LEU A 355 3.76 -28.64 -5.42
CA LEU A 355 4.07 -30.03 -5.76
C LEU A 355 2.90 -30.97 -5.47
N ALA A 356 2.74 -31.98 -6.32
CA ALA A 356 1.97 -33.17 -5.99
C ALA A 356 2.86 -34.16 -5.21
N ASN A 357 2.23 -35.14 -4.57
CA ASN A 357 2.94 -36.20 -3.85
C ASN A 357 3.88 -37.00 -4.75
N ASP A 358 3.55 -37.12 -6.03
CA ASP A 358 4.31 -37.85 -7.04
C ASP A 358 5.16 -36.95 -7.95
N SER A 359 5.22 -35.63 -7.68
CA SER A 359 6.23 -34.75 -8.28
C SER A 359 7.62 -35.15 -7.81
N ASP A 360 8.67 -34.88 -8.60
CA ASP A 360 10.04 -35.09 -8.14
C ASP A 360 10.50 -33.95 -7.21
N ARG A 361 10.85 -32.77 -7.73
CA ARG A 361 11.33 -31.65 -6.90
C ARG A 361 10.69 -30.33 -7.29
N ALA A 362 10.86 -29.34 -6.41
CA ALA A 362 10.59 -27.96 -6.80
C ALA A 362 11.69 -27.46 -7.73
N HIS A 363 12.95 -27.64 -7.34
CA HIS A 363 14.08 -27.30 -8.21
C HIS A 363 15.10 -28.45 -8.28
N GLU A 364 15.54 -28.75 -9.49
CA GLU A 364 16.75 -29.51 -9.81
C GLU A 364 17.74 -28.56 -10.52
N MET A 365 19.02 -28.67 -10.20
CA MET A 365 20.02 -27.72 -10.69
C MET A 365 21.37 -28.38 -10.94
N ASP A 366 21.71 -28.47 -12.22
CA ASP A 366 22.80 -29.25 -12.77
C ASP A 366 23.84 -28.41 -13.51
N ASN A 367 25.06 -28.93 -13.57
CA ASN A 367 26.15 -28.31 -14.29
C ASN A 367 27.03 -29.31 -15.07
N ARG A 368 26.94 -30.63 -14.83
CA ARG A 368 27.91 -31.57 -15.39
C ARG A 368 27.67 -31.75 -16.88
N THR A 369 28.50 -31.11 -17.66
CA THR A 369 28.46 -31.27 -19.12
C THR A 369 29.69 -32.01 -19.60
N ASN A 370 29.50 -33.04 -20.43
CA ASN A 370 30.58 -33.92 -20.92
C ASN A 370 31.43 -34.57 -19.81
N GLY A 371 30.85 -34.79 -18.62
CA GLY A 371 31.51 -35.40 -17.47
C GLY A 371 32.37 -34.46 -16.63
N ASP A 372 32.32 -33.14 -16.89
CA ASP A 372 33.02 -32.12 -16.12
C ASP A 372 32.05 -31.35 -15.19
N THR A 373 32.22 -31.49 -13.88
CA THR A 373 31.43 -30.77 -12.86
C THR A 373 31.80 -29.29 -12.74
N ASP A 374 32.90 -28.86 -13.37
CA ASP A 374 33.35 -27.46 -13.41
C ASP A 374 33.15 -26.84 -14.81
N SER A 375 32.23 -27.40 -15.61
CA SER A 375 31.93 -26.95 -16.96
C SER A 375 31.65 -25.43 -17.01
N GLN A 376 31.99 -24.79 -18.13
CA GLN A 376 31.90 -23.34 -18.30
C GLN A 376 31.06 -22.95 -19.52
N PRO A 377 30.14 -21.97 -19.41
CA PRO A 377 29.75 -21.27 -18.17
C PRO A 377 29.19 -22.24 -17.12
N ARG A 378 29.50 -22.02 -15.84
CA ARG A 378 28.98 -22.87 -14.75
C ARG A 378 27.54 -22.51 -14.43
N SER A 379 26.62 -23.45 -14.28
CA SER A 379 25.26 -23.15 -13.80
C SER A 379 25.32 -22.38 -12.48
N HIS A 380 24.67 -21.22 -12.45
CA HIS A 380 24.64 -20.32 -11.31
C HIS A 380 23.35 -19.49 -11.31
N PRO A 381 22.18 -20.13 -11.14
CA PRO A 381 20.93 -19.42 -10.99
C PRO A 381 20.98 -18.47 -9.79
N LYS A 382 20.39 -17.28 -9.95
CA LYS A 382 20.18 -16.32 -8.86
C LYS A 382 18.70 -16.16 -8.60
N PHE A 383 18.17 -16.89 -7.63
CA PHE A 383 16.74 -16.93 -7.34
C PHE A 383 16.44 -16.28 -5.98
N MET A 384 15.51 -15.33 -5.97
CA MET A 384 15.06 -14.62 -4.78
C MET A 384 13.54 -14.65 -4.69
N ASN A 385 12.98 -14.61 -3.47
CA ASN A 385 11.53 -14.59 -3.27
C ASN A 385 10.84 -15.79 -3.93
N VAL A 386 11.15 -16.99 -3.43
CA VAL A 386 10.63 -18.25 -3.97
C VAL A 386 9.78 -18.95 -2.92
N THR A 387 8.61 -19.45 -3.32
CA THR A 387 7.73 -20.25 -2.47
C THR A 387 7.63 -21.68 -2.99
N VAL A 388 7.95 -22.65 -2.13
CA VAL A 388 7.83 -24.08 -2.42
C VAL A 388 6.82 -24.71 -1.47
N ILE A 389 5.84 -25.39 -2.03
CA ILE A 389 4.77 -26.07 -1.29
C ILE A 389 4.77 -27.55 -1.65
N SER A 390 4.85 -28.39 -0.63
CA SER A 390 4.67 -29.84 -0.79
C SER A 390 3.93 -30.45 0.40
N ASP A 391 3.25 -31.57 0.19
CA ASP A 391 2.55 -32.26 1.29
C ASP A 391 3.53 -33.01 2.18
N SER A 392 3.70 -32.54 3.41
CA SER A 392 4.53 -33.17 4.45
C SER A 392 4.25 -34.66 4.72
N ALA A 393 3.05 -35.15 4.41
CA ALA A 393 2.68 -36.54 4.64
C ALA A 393 2.86 -37.45 3.40
N GLY A 394 2.94 -36.85 2.20
CA GLY A 394 2.77 -37.57 0.94
C GLY A 394 3.94 -37.46 -0.03
N HIS A 395 4.57 -36.29 -0.12
CA HIS A 395 5.71 -36.05 -0.99
C HIS A 395 7.00 -36.54 -0.32
N THR A 396 7.73 -37.49 -0.92
CA THR A 396 8.89 -38.13 -0.25
C THR A 396 10.26 -37.70 -0.76
N ASN A 397 10.31 -36.96 -1.86
CA ASN A 397 11.55 -36.47 -2.45
C ASN A 397 11.98 -35.15 -1.80
N ASP A 398 13.22 -34.76 -2.10
CA ASP A 398 13.82 -33.54 -1.58
C ASP A 398 13.24 -32.34 -2.33
N ASN A 399 12.90 -31.26 -1.64
CA ASN A 399 12.24 -30.10 -2.26
C ASN A 399 13.17 -29.41 -3.26
N ILE A 400 14.46 -29.27 -2.93
CA ILE A 400 15.48 -28.72 -3.84
C ILE A 400 16.70 -29.63 -3.85
N LYS A 401 17.17 -29.93 -5.05
CA LYS A 401 18.45 -30.58 -5.29
C LYS A 401 19.35 -29.68 -6.10
N VAL A 402 20.53 -29.41 -5.55
CA VAL A 402 21.64 -28.78 -6.26
C VAL A 402 22.70 -29.85 -6.43
N ARG A 403 23.23 -30.05 -7.63
CA ARG A 403 24.21 -31.12 -7.84
C ARG A 403 25.27 -30.75 -8.86
N GLU A 404 26.25 -31.64 -8.98
CA GLU A 404 27.18 -31.66 -10.11
C GLU A 404 28.06 -30.41 -10.27
N GLY A 405 28.34 -29.73 -9.16
CA GLY A 405 29.10 -28.49 -9.13
C GLY A 405 28.28 -27.23 -9.47
N THR A 406 26.96 -27.27 -9.39
CA THR A 406 26.14 -26.07 -9.59
C THR A 406 26.45 -25.01 -8.52
N GLY A 407 26.71 -23.78 -8.97
CA GLY A 407 26.76 -22.60 -8.11
C GLY A 407 25.36 -22.02 -7.89
N GLY A 408 25.25 -20.87 -7.22
CA GLY A 408 23.97 -20.19 -7.11
C GLY A 408 23.90 -19.14 -6.00
N ASP A 409 22.87 -18.32 -6.06
CA ASP A 409 22.52 -17.32 -5.05
C ASP A 409 21.03 -17.45 -4.69
N PHE A 410 20.73 -17.97 -3.50
CA PHE A 410 19.39 -18.35 -3.06
C PHE A 410 18.95 -17.64 -1.78
N ARG A 411 18.02 -16.70 -1.89
CA ARG A 411 17.59 -15.80 -0.79
C ARG A 411 16.08 -15.66 -0.69
N ASN A 412 15.62 -15.31 0.51
CA ASN A 412 14.20 -15.06 0.79
C ASN A 412 13.26 -16.20 0.33
N TYR A 413 13.69 -17.46 0.49
CA TYR A 413 12.84 -18.64 0.23
C TYR A 413 11.86 -18.89 1.37
N VAL A 414 10.67 -19.40 1.03
CA VAL A 414 9.74 -20.04 1.96
C VAL A 414 9.43 -21.45 1.45
N MET A 415 9.88 -22.46 2.19
CA MET A 415 9.52 -23.86 1.96
C MET A 415 8.53 -24.31 3.01
N TYR A 416 7.38 -24.82 2.57
CA TYR A 416 6.36 -25.38 3.43
C TYR A 416 6.09 -26.84 3.05
N GLY A 417 6.37 -27.73 4.00
CA GLY A 417 6.08 -29.16 3.87
C GLY A 417 7.14 -29.92 3.05
N GLY A 418 6.97 -31.25 3.01
CA GLY A 418 7.91 -32.21 2.40
C GLY A 418 8.27 -33.35 3.34
N GLY A 419 8.05 -34.58 2.90
CA GLY A 419 8.52 -35.81 3.55
C GLY A 419 9.99 -36.16 3.23
N GLY A 420 10.58 -35.51 2.23
CA GLY A 420 12.04 -35.44 2.00
C GLY A 420 12.68 -34.20 2.62
N ASP A 421 13.92 -33.93 2.23
CA ASP A 421 14.76 -32.87 2.79
C ASP A 421 14.56 -31.53 2.05
N GLY A 422 14.93 -30.42 2.68
CA GLY A 422 14.69 -29.07 2.14
C GLY A 422 15.65 -28.74 1.01
N TRP A 423 16.94 -28.79 1.34
CA TRP A 423 18.05 -28.64 0.41
C TRP A 423 18.92 -29.89 0.44
N GLU A 424 19.08 -30.55 -0.70
CA GLU A 424 20.12 -31.55 -0.95
C GLU A 424 21.21 -30.92 -1.82
N ASN A 425 22.47 -31.09 -1.42
CA ASN A 425 23.62 -30.77 -2.26
C ASN A 425 24.38 -32.05 -2.60
N ASP A 426 24.24 -32.55 -3.83
CA ASP A 426 24.73 -33.88 -4.25
C ASP A 426 25.89 -33.71 -5.25
N ASP A 427 27.12 -34.02 -4.84
CA ASP A 427 28.36 -33.85 -5.62
C ASP A 427 28.78 -32.39 -5.94
N ASN A 428 29.81 -31.92 -5.23
CA ASN A 428 30.44 -30.62 -5.47
C ASN A 428 31.53 -30.68 -6.55
N GLY A 429 31.72 -29.58 -7.27
CA GLY A 429 32.90 -29.27 -8.05
C GLY A 429 33.92 -28.46 -7.23
N THR A 430 34.42 -27.38 -7.82
CA THR A 430 35.35 -26.43 -7.19
C THR A 430 34.70 -25.20 -6.56
N GLU A 431 33.37 -25.10 -6.61
CA GLU A 431 32.60 -24.02 -6.03
C GLU A 431 32.71 -23.95 -4.51
N THR A 432 32.64 -22.73 -3.98
CA THR A 432 32.60 -22.50 -2.53
C THR A 432 31.15 -22.55 -2.02
N VAL A 433 30.83 -23.54 -1.19
CA VAL A 433 29.50 -23.68 -0.55
C VAL A 433 29.47 -22.88 0.76
N THR A 434 28.54 -21.92 0.91
CA THR A 434 28.57 -20.94 2.03
C THR A 434 27.20 -20.34 2.40
N GLN A 435 27.03 -19.93 3.67
CA GLN A 435 25.93 -19.04 4.12
C GLN A 435 26.41 -17.61 4.43
N THR A 436 27.65 -17.27 4.06
CA THR A 436 28.19 -15.91 4.05
C THR A 436 28.36 -15.50 2.60
N LEU A 437 27.67 -14.44 2.19
CA LEU A 437 27.65 -13.98 0.80
C LEU A 437 29.07 -13.61 0.34
N PRO A 438 29.60 -14.25 -0.71
CA PRO A 438 30.90 -13.89 -1.25
C PRO A 438 30.90 -12.52 -1.94
N THR A 439 31.92 -11.71 -1.69
CA THR A 439 32.11 -10.41 -2.38
C THR A 439 32.84 -10.55 -3.73
N SER A 440 33.30 -11.75 -4.08
CA SER A 440 34.02 -12.06 -5.33
C SER A 440 33.93 -13.55 -5.63
N GLY A 441 34.34 -13.94 -6.84
CA GLY A 441 34.42 -15.35 -7.23
C GLY A 441 33.22 -15.88 -7.99
N TYR A 442 32.28 -15.04 -8.42
CA TYR A 442 31.23 -15.43 -9.38
C TYR A 442 31.85 -16.02 -10.66
N PRO A 443 31.33 -17.13 -11.22
CA PRO A 443 30.19 -17.94 -10.75
C PRO A 443 30.60 -19.16 -9.88
N ASN A 444 31.75 -19.16 -9.19
CA ASN A 444 32.26 -20.31 -8.45
C ASN A 444 31.89 -20.32 -6.95
N TYR A 445 30.61 -20.09 -6.63
CA TYR A 445 30.09 -20.28 -5.28
C TYR A 445 28.65 -20.78 -5.31
N LEU A 446 28.25 -21.45 -4.23
CA LEU A 446 26.89 -21.82 -3.91
C LEU A 446 26.52 -21.13 -2.59
N TYR A 447 25.69 -20.09 -2.67
CA TYR A 447 25.24 -19.33 -1.51
C TYR A 447 23.77 -19.63 -1.21
N ILE A 448 23.52 -20.15 -0.01
CA ILE A 448 22.17 -20.39 0.52
C ILE A 448 22.00 -19.59 1.79
N SER A 449 21.10 -18.61 1.77
CA SER A 449 20.88 -17.75 2.92
C SER A 449 20.35 -18.53 4.14
N LYS A 450 20.84 -18.14 5.32
CA LYS A 450 20.34 -18.63 6.61
C LYS A 450 18.98 -18.03 7.00
N ASN A 451 18.55 -16.98 6.32
CA ASN A 451 17.30 -16.27 6.60
C ASN A 451 16.10 -16.89 5.86
N ASN A 452 16.35 -17.84 4.95
CA ASN A 452 15.32 -18.65 4.30
C ASN A 452 14.47 -19.39 5.33
N ILE A 453 13.16 -19.49 5.10
CA ILE A 453 12.23 -20.23 5.95
C ILE A 453 12.09 -21.65 5.42
N VAL A 454 12.37 -22.63 6.27
CA VAL A 454 12.19 -24.05 5.96
C VAL A 454 11.32 -24.66 7.06
N TYR A 455 10.03 -24.81 6.76
CA TYR A 455 9.02 -25.15 7.74
C TYR A 455 8.30 -26.46 7.38
N LYS A 456 8.09 -27.34 8.37
CA LYS A 456 7.47 -28.68 8.21
C LYS A 456 8.16 -29.60 7.17
N VAL A 457 9.45 -29.39 6.94
CA VAL A 457 10.31 -30.28 6.13
C VAL A 457 11.02 -31.27 7.04
N LYS A 458 11.36 -32.47 6.55
CA LYS A 458 12.01 -33.52 7.35
C LYS A 458 13.39 -33.11 7.88
N THR A 459 14.29 -32.70 6.98
CA THR A 459 15.61 -32.15 7.33
C THR A 459 15.84 -30.90 6.49
N PRO A 460 16.14 -29.73 7.08
CA PRO A 460 16.33 -28.52 6.28
C PRO A 460 17.47 -28.60 5.27
N PHE A 461 18.57 -29.28 5.62
CA PHE A 461 19.75 -29.45 4.77
C PHE A 461 20.26 -30.90 4.86
N LYS A 462 20.64 -31.47 3.73
CA LYS A 462 21.23 -32.81 3.59
C LYS A 462 22.52 -32.73 2.78
N ASP A 463 23.47 -33.59 3.15
CA ASP A 463 24.88 -33.67 2.71
C ASP A 463 25.88 -32.94 3.62
N ALA A 464 27.07 -33.54 3.84
CA ALA A 464 28.10 -33.03 4.75
C ALA A 464 28.60 -31.61 4.40
N SER A 465 28.46 -31.19 3.14
CA SER A 465 28.82 -29.84 2.67
C SER A 465 27.85 -28.75 3.14
N VAL A 466 26.59 -29.10 3.45
CA VAL A 466 25.53 -28.16 3.87
C VAL A 466 24.81 -28.58 5.16
N GLU A 467 25.09 -29.74 5.75
CA GLU A 467 24.43 -30.26 6.96
C GLU A 467 24.59 -29.33 8.19
N ALA A 468 25.63 -28.49 8.19
CA ALA A 468 25.85 -27.48 9.23
C ALA A 468 25.11 -26.17 9.00
N PHE A 469 24.42 -26.01 7.86
CA PHE A 469 23.69 -24.79 7.52
C PHE A 469 22.45 -24.65 8.40
N THR A 470 22.05 -23.41 8.62
CA THR A 470 20.87 -23.06 9.42
C THR A 470 19.83 -22.38 8.55
N SER A 471 18.57 -22.48 8.94
CA SER A 471 17.45 -21.77 8.35
C SER A 471 16.50 -21.28 9.44
N GLU A 472 15.60 -20.38 9.09
CA GLU A 472 14.50 -20.02 9.97
C GLU A 472 13.45 -21.13 10.01
N ASN A 473 13.10 -21.56 11.22
CA ASN A 473 12.03 -22.51 11.46
C ASN A 473 10.85 -21.78 12.11
N GLY A 474 9.97 -21.24 11.28
CA GLY A 474 8.78 -20.53 11.71
C GLY A 474 7.62 -20.79 10.74
N ASP A 475 6.41 -20.87 11.26
CA ASP A 475 5.21 -21.06 10.46
C ASP A 475 4.94 -19.79 9.64
N PRO A 476 4.96 -19.84 8.30
CA PRO A 476 4.66 -18.66 7.49
C PRO A 476 3.16 -18.32 7.48
N GLY A 477 2.27 -19.17 8.02
CA GLY A 477 0.83 -18.93 8.03
C GLY A 477 0.05 -19.50 6.85
N TYR A 478 0.73 -20.25 5.98
CA TYR A 478 0.11 -20.85 4.79
C TYR A 478 -0.87 -21.96 5.16
N MET A 479 -1.96 -22.03 4.39
CA MET A 479 -2.93 -23.12 4.44
C MET A 479 -2.80 -24.01 3.21
N ILE A 480 -2.79 -25.33 3.44
CA ILE A 480 -2.68 -26.33 2.39
C ILE A 480 -3.64 -27.48 2.70
N GLU A 481 -4.43 -27.89 1.71
CA GLU A 481 -5.22 -29.12 1.78
C GLU A 481 -4.92 -30.02 0.58
N SER A 482 -4.54 -31.27 0.86
CA SER A 482 -4.23 -32.27 -0.15
C SER A 482 -5.33 -33.33 -0.26
N ASN A 483 -5.60 -33.78 -1.49
CA ASN A 483 -6.38 -34.98 -1.74
C ASN A 483 -5.48 -36.21 -1.66
N THR A 484 -5.57 -36.95 -0.56
CA THR A 484 -4.73 -38.14 -0.30
C THR A 484 -4.94 -39.30 -1.29
N SER A 485 -6.04 -39.30 -2.06
CA SER A 485 -6.30 -40.35 -3.06
C SER A 485 -5.60 -40.07 -4.39
N THR A 486 -5.44 -38.80 -4.76
CA THR A 486 -4.78 -38.39 -6.01
C THR A 486 -3.36 -37.88 -5.79
N GLY A 487 -3.02 -37.48 -4.56
CA GLY A 487 -1.76 -36.85 -4.22
C GLY A 487 -1.66 -35.37 -4.61
N PHE A 488 -2.76 -34.74 -5.02
CA PHE A 488 -2.75 -33.34 -5.47
C PHE A 488 -3.14 -32.38 -4.34
N ILE A 489 -2.50 -31.22 -4.30
CA ILE A 489 -2.94 -30.10 -3.46
C ILE A 489 -4.19 -29.50 -4.08
N THR A 490 -5.29 -29.51 -3.31
CA THR A 490 -6.61 -29.05 -3.75
C THR A 490 -7.00 -27.69 -3.21
N LYS A 491 -6.31 -27.21 -2.15
CA LYS A 491 -6.47 -25.87 -1.61
C LYS A 491 -5.13 -25.33 -1.16
N VAL A 492 -4.86 -24.06 -1.46
CA VAL A 492 -3.67 -23.36 -1.01
C VAL A 492 -3.95 -21.89 -0.73
N ASP A 493 -3.43 -21.39 0.38
CA ASP A 493 -3.28 -19.97 0.68
C ASP A 493 -1.78 -19.70 0.87
N LEU A 494 -1.24 -18.84 0.01
CA LEU A 494 0.17 -18.47 -0.02
C LEU A 494 0.42 -17.08 0.54
N THR A 495 -0.62 -16.41 1.04
CA THR A 495 -0.48 -15.14 1.75
C THR A 495 0.12 -15.43 3.12
N PRO A 496 1.31 -14.91 3.45
CA PRO A 496 1.91 -15.17 4.74
C PRO A 496 1.17 -14.39 5.83
N THR A 497 0.99 -15.00 7.01
CA THR A 497 0.37 -14.31 8.14
C THR A 497 1.15 -13.03 8.43
N PRO A 498 0.49 -11.86 8.51
CA PRO A 498 1.22 -10.64 8.70
C PRO A 498 1.88 -10.59 10.07
N LEU A 499 3.07 -9.98 10.12
CA LEU A 499 4.04 -10.07 11.24
C LEU A 499 4.61 -11.46 11.51
N GLY A 500 4.25 -12.45 10.68
CA GLY A 500 4.83 -13.77 10.73
C GLY A 500 6.31 -13.77 10.35
N PRO A 501 6.98 -14.93 10.49
CA PRO A 501 8.39 -15.12 10.16
C PRO A 501 8.78 -14.63 8.75
N ALA A 502 7.85 -14.72 7.80
CA ALA A 502 8.03 -14.27 6.42
C ALA A 502 8.43 -12.79 6.31
N TYR A 503 7.99 -11.95 7.25
CA TYR A 503 8.29 -10.53 7.21
C TYR A 503 9.50 -10.11 8.07
N SER A 504 10.28 -11.05 8.61
CA SER A 504 11.39 -10.74 9.52
C SER A 504 12.73 -11.18 8.95
N LYS A 505 13.83 -10.48 9.28
CA LYS A 505 15.21 -10.84 8.88
C LYS A 505 15.38 -11.03 7.37
N LEU A 506 14.75 -10.18 6.57
CA LEU A 506 14.88 -10.20 5.12
C LEU A 506 16.32 -10.03 4.67
N ASP A 507 16.71 -10.79 3.65
CA ASP A 507 17.94 -10.51 2.93
C ASP A 507 17.72 -9.33 1.99
N ASN A 508 18.67 -8.40 1.98
CA ASN A 508 18.68 -7.31 1.01
C ASN A 508 18.98 -7.89 -0.39
N PRO A 509 18.05 -7.78 -1.36
CA PRO A 509 18.25 -8.32 -2.70
C PRO A 509 19.41 -7.64 -3.45
N PHE A 510 19.80 -6.43 -3.03
CA PHE A 510 20.90 -5.66 -3.62
C PHE A 510 22.26 -5.90 -2.96
N GLU A 511 22.34 -6.69 -1.89
CA GLU A 511 23.63 -6.99 -1.26
C GLU A 511 24.48 -7.84 -2.21
N GLY A 512 25.64 -7.30 -2.62
CA GLY A 512 26.52 -7.93 -3.60
C GLY A 512 26.03 -7.89 -5.05
N ALA A 513 24.93 -7.16 -5.32
CA ALA A 513 24.31 -7.08 -6.62
C ALA A 513 25.14 -6.24 -7.62
N SER A 514 25.17 -6.70 -8.87
CA SER A 514 25.60 -5.87 -10.00
C SER A 514 24.52 -4.85 -10.38
N ALA A 515 24.87 -3.81 -11.13
CA ALA A 515 23.88 -2.84 -11.62
C ALA A 515 22.75 -3.48 -12.44
N SER A 516 23.04 -4.58 -13.15
CA SER A 516 22.00 -5.36 -13.84
C SER A 516 21.09 -6.09 -12.86
N ASP A 517 21.64 -6.67 -11.78
CA ASP A 517 20.84 -7.35 -10.75
C ASP A 517 19.89 -6.35 -10.07
N SER A 518 20.37 -5.16 -9.74
CA SER A 518 19.56 -4.08 -9.15
C SER A 518 18.45 -3.56 -10.07
N ALA A 519 18.54 -3.77 -11.38
CA ALA A 519 17.49 -3.39 -12.33
C ALA A 519 16.41 -4.48 -12.50
N PHE A 520 16.67 -5.71 -12.03
CA PHE A 520 15.77 -6.85 -12.20
C PHE A 520 14.99 -7.19 -10.92
N PHE A 521 15.70 -7.28 -9.79
CA PHE A 521 15.09 -7.63 -8.50
C PHE A 521 14.35 -6.44 -7.90
N ASP A 522 13.08 -6.65 -7.58
CA ASP A 522 12.27 -5.71 -6.80
C ASP A 522 12.65 -5.83 -5.32
N GLU A 523 12.71 -4.69 -4.63
CA GLU A 523 12.82 -4.68 -3.18
C GLU A 523 11.45 -4.98 -2.58
N VAL A 524 11.37 -6.02 -1.75
CA VAL A 524 10.15 -6.44 -1.07
C VAL A 524 10.43 -6.72 0.40
N TYR A 525 9.40 -6.56 1.22
CA TYR A 525 9.49 -6.68 2.67
C TYR A 525 8.91 -7.99 3.22
N PHE A 526 8.82 -9.01 2.36
CA PHE A 526 8.44 -10.38 2.73
C PHE A 526 9.36 -11.43 2.06
N LYS A 527 9.50 -12.59 2.70
CA LYS A 527 10.10 -13.80 2.15
C LYS A 527 9.04 -14.63 1.42
N GLY A 528 9.48 -15.41 0.45
CA GLY A 528 8.60 -16.15 -0.45
C GLY A 528 8.21 -15.31 -1.65
N ALA A 529 7.47 -15.92 -2.56
CA ALA A 529 7.03 -15.34 -3.82
C ALA A 529 5.72 -14.54 -3.72
N VAL A 530 4.99 -14.66 -2.61
CA VAL A 530 3.67 -14.04 -2.41
C VAL A 530 3.69 -13.23 -1.12
N GLY A 531 3.30 -11.96 -1.22
CA GLY A 531 3.13 -11.03 -0.10
C GLY A 531 1.66 -10.93 0.31
N SER A 532 1.21 -9.74 0.70
CA SER A 532 -0.21 -9.49 1.01
C SER A 532 -1.12 -9.53 -0.23
N ASP A 533 -0.60 -9.15 -1.40
CA ASP A 533 -1.31 -9.31 -2.68
C ASP A 533 -0.89 -10.62 -3.37
N ASN A 534 -1.86 -11.53 -3.51
CA ASN A 534 -1.64 -12.80 -4.18
C ASN A 534 -1.81 -12.67 -5.69
N TRP A 535 -0.70 -12.37 -6.37
CA TRP A 535 -0.63 -12.16 -7.82
C TRP A 535 -1.04 -13.36 -8.68
N LEU A 536 -1.18 -14.56 -8.10
CA LEU A 536 -1.68 -15.75 -8.80
C LEU A 536 -3.19 -15.64 -9.11
N LYS A 537 -3.93 -14.81 -8.39
CA LYS A 537 -5.38 -14.66 -8.55
C LYS A 537 -5.78 -14.02 -9.86
N GLY A 538 -6.92 -14.43 -10.41
CA GLY A 538 -7.57 -13.86 -11.59
C GLY A 538 -7.10 -14.41 -12.93
N TRP A 539 -6.00 -15.18 -12.98
CA TRP A 539 -5.46 -15.66 -14.27
C TRP A 539 -4.89 -17.08 -14.28
N THR A 540 -4.42 -17.61 -13.15
CA THR A 540 -3.81 -18.96 -13.08
C THR A 540 -4.84 -20.08 -13.13
N TYR A 541 -4.42 -21.29 -13.51
CA TYR A 541 -5.14 -22.54 -13.34
C TYR A 541 -5.53 -22.77 -11.88
N LEU A 542 -4.64 -22.44 -10.93
CA LEU A 542 -4.93 -22.58 -9.51
C LEU A 542 -6.15 -21.72 -9.11
N ASP A 543 -6.24 -20.49 -9.60
CA ASP A 543 -7.41 -19.64 -9.35
C ASP A 543 -8.65 -20.13 -10.12
N GLU A 544 -8.50 -20.49 -11.40
CA GLU A 544 -9.59 -20.96 -12.26
C GLU A 544 -10.27 -22.22 -11.70
N MET A 545 -9.49 -23.10 -11.07
CA MET A 545 -10.00 -24.32 -10.41
C MET A 545 -10.41 -24.11 -8.95
N GLY A 546 -10.29 -22.88 -8.43
CA GLY A 546 -10.58 -22.55 -7.03
C GLY A 546 -9.66 -23.26 -6.03
N ILE A 547 -8.43 -23.58 -6.44
CA ILE A 547 -7.38 -24.12 -5.57
C ILE A 547 -6.84 -23.00 -4.67
N ILE A 548 -6.71 -21.78 -5.19
CA ILE A 548 -6.38 -20.62 -4.34
C ILE A 548 -7.56 -20.31 -3.41
N VAL A 549 -7.27 -20.18 -2.13
CA VAL A 549 -8.20 -19.73 -1.10
C VAL A 549 -7.57 -18.62 -0.27
N GLU A 550 -8.41 -17.79 0.34
CA GLU A 550 -7.99 -16.83 1.36
C GLU A 550 -8.55 -17.24 2.70
N GLN A 551 -7.70 -17.17 3.72
CA GLN A 551 -8.14 -17.21 5.10
C GLN A 551 -8.74 -15.86 5.51
N GLU A 552 -9.74 -15.88 6.39
CA GLU A 552 -10.10 -14.66 7.11
C GLU A 552 -8.96 -14.32 8.08
N GLU A 553 -8.24 -13.24 7.81
CA GLU A 553 -7.24 -12.71 8.71
C GLU A 553 -7.88 -11.69 9.66
N SER A 554 -7.62 -11.82 10.96
CA SER A 554 -7.97 -10.79 11.95
C SER A 554 -7.04 -9.58 11.92
N LEU A 555 -6.03 -9.63 11.05
CA LEU A 555 -4.91 -8.71 10.98
C LEU A 555 -4.63 -8.39 9.50
N VAL A 556 -4.51 -7.12 9.16
CA VAL A 556 -4.28 -6.66 7.77
C VAL A 556 -3.01 -5.82 7.71
N ALA A 557 -2.07 -6.23 6.85
CA ALA A 557 -0.90 -5.40 6.54
C ALA A 557 -1.26 -4.31 5.52
N LEU A 558 -0.81 -3.09 5.79
CA LEU A 558 -0.90 -1.91 4.95
C LEU A 558 0.49 -1.58 4.39
N GLY A 559 0.55 -1.31 3.09
CA GLY A 559 1.76 -0.93 2.37
C GLY A 559 1.43 -0.58 0.91
N GLY A 560 2.30 0.18 0.25
CA GLY A 560 2.12 0.55 -1.15
C GLY A 560 0.93 1.49 -1.41
N ASP A 561 0.34 1.40 -2.60
CA ASP A 561 -0.71 2.32 -3.05
C ASP A 561 -2.13 1.80 -2.71
N ILE A 562 -2.93 2.62 -2.01
CA ILE A 562 -4.37 2.47 -1.88
C ILE A 562 -5.04 3.22 -3.04
N THR A 563 -5.45 2.47 -4.07
CA THR A 563 -5.95 2.99 -5.36
C THR A 563 -7.48 3.06 -5.46
N GLU A 564 -8.19 2.54 -4.47
CA GLU A 564 -9.65 2.58 -4.38
C GLU A 564 -10.12 2.98 -2.97
N ASN A 565 -11.38 3.41 -2.86
CA ASN A 565 -11.93 3.85 -1.57
C ASN A 565 -11.93 2.68 -0.58
N THR A 566 -11.23 2.86 0.54
CA THR A 566 -11.00 1.81 1.54
C THR A 566 -11.57 2.23 2.89
N THR A 567 -12.14 1.28 3.62
CA THR A 567 -12.60 1.48 5.01
C THR A 567 -11.84 0.53 5.93
N LEU A 568 -11.20 1.09 6.96
CA LEU A 568 -10.55 0.34 8.04
C LEU A 568 -11.54 0.24 9.22
N VAL A 569 -11.96 -0.97 9.56
CA VAL A 569 -13.00 -1.26 10.57
C VAL A 569 -12.40 -1.52 11.95
N ASN A 570 -13.16 -1.36 13.02
CA ASN A 570 -12.60 -1.41 14.38
C ASN A 570 -12.47 -2.81 15.01
N ASP A 571 -12.90 -3.87 14.32
CA ASP A 571 -12.74 -5.27 14.72
C ASP A 571 -11.57 -5.98 14.03
N THR A 572 -10.76 -5.22 13.28
CA THR A 572 -9.57 -5.70 12.56
C THR A 572 -8.32 -4.96 13.06
N GLU A 573 -7.22 -5.70 13.28
CA GLU A 573 -5.92 -5.09 13.58
C GLU A 573 -5.21 -4.70 12.27
N TYR A 574 -4.75 -3.46 12.15
CA TYR A 574 -4.02 -3.01 10.95
C TYR A 574 -2.57 -2.74 11.26
N TYR A 575 -1.67 -3.09 10.33
CA TYR A 575 -0.23 -2.90 10.49
C TYR A 575 0.37 -2.18 9.28
N LEU A 576 0.83 -0.94 9.47
CA LEU A 576 1.67 -0.23 8.51
C LEU A 576 3.04 -0.91 8.45
N ASN A 577 3.25 -1.71 7.41
CA ASN A 577 4.51 -2.41 7.14
C ASN A 577 5.47 -1.57 6.30
N GLU A 578 4.92 -0.70 5.46
CA GLU A 578 5.64 0.17 4.51
C GLU A 578 4.98 1.56 4.48
N GLN A 579 5.57 2.49 3.73
CA GLN A 579 4.86 3.72 3.36
C GLN A 579 3.61 3.33 2.56
N THR A 580 2.44 3.77 3.06
CA THR A 580 1.13 3.49 2.49
C THR A 580 0.57 4.78 1.92
N PHE A 581 0.32 4.83 0.61
CA PHE A 581 -0.07 6.02 -0.13
C PHE A 581 -1.54 5.95 -0.54
N VAL A 582 -2.37 6.85 -0.03
CA VAL A 582 -3.74 7.03 -0.50
C VAL A 582 -3.70 7.96 -1.71
N LYS A 583 -4.06 7.44 -2.89
CA LYS A 583 -3.84 8.12 -4.18
C LYS A 583 -4.88 9.20 -4.49
N ASP A 584 -4.54 10.11 -5.41
CA ASP A 584 -5.45 11.18 -5.87
C ASP A 584 -6.84 10.64 -6.25
N GLY A 585 -7.89 11.29 -5.74
CA GLY A 585 -9.29 10.89 -5.95
C GLY A 585 -9.79 9.77 -5.02
N VAL A 586 -8.93 9.20 -4.17
CA VAL A 586 -9.28 8.12 -3.23
C VAL A 586 -9.58 8.66 -1.84
N THR A 587 -10.53 8.05 -1.14
CA THR A 587 -10.84 8.31 0.28
C THR A 587 -10.53 7.09 1.13
N LEU A 588 -9.67 7.27 2.14
CA LEU A 588 -9.47 6.31 3.22
C LEU A 588 -10.36 6.69 4.40
N THR A 589 -11.29 5.81 4.77
CA THR A 589 -12.14 5.97 5.96
C THR A 589 -11.63 5.08 7.08
N ILE A 590 -11.50 5.61 8.29
CA ILE A 590 -11.07 4.85 9.47
C ILE A 590 -12.17 4.95 10.51
N GLU A 591 -12.73 3.81 10.90
CA GLU A 591 -13.76 3.75 11.92
C GLU A 591 -13.20 4.19 13.28
N LYS A 592 -14.06 4.80 14.09
CA LYS A 592 -13.72 5.16 15.47
C LYS A 592 -13.32 3.92 16.28
N GLY A 593 -12.34 4.07 17.16
CA GLY A 593 -11.80 2.99 17.98
C GLY A 593 -10.79 2.09 17.26
N THR A 594 -10.57 2.25 15.96
CA THR A 594 -9.55 1.48 15.24
C THR A 594 -8.15 1.86 15.74
N THR A 595 -7.33 0.83 15.98
CA THR A 595 -5.90 0.97 16.25
C THR A 595 -5.11 0.48 15.04
N ILE A 596 -4.20 1.32 14.56
CA ILE A 596 -3.28 1.03 13.47
C ILE A 596 -1.89 0.98 14.09
N TYR A 597 -1.26 -0.18 13.98
CA TYR A 597 0.09 -0.41 14.44
C TYR A 597 1.06 -0.08 13.30
N ALA A 598 2.23 0.44 13.63
CA ALA A 598 3.30 0.66 12.68
C ALA A 598 4.49 -0.21 13.05
N ARG A 599 5.06 -0.85 12.05
CA ARG A 599 6.25 -1.68 12.22
C ARG A 599 7.43 -0.82 12.67
N TYR A 600 8.31 -1.38 13.51
CA TYR A 600 9.55 -0.72 13.89
C TYR A 600 10.78 -1.45 13.31
N GLY A 601 11.83 -0.71 12.95
CA GLY A 601 13.02 -1.27 12.32
C GLY A 601 14.19 -0.28 12.23
N ALA A 602 15.25 -0.69 11.54
CA ALA A 602 16.35 0.21 11.19
C ALA A 602 16.06 0.82 9.81
N TYR A 603 15.79 2.12 9.78
CA TYR A 603 15.40 2.83 8.56
C TYR A 603 16.58 3.51 7.87
N GLY A 604 16.42 3.74 6.57
CA GLY A 604 17.40 4.40 5.72
C GLY A 604 16.83 4.68 4.34
N ALA A 605 17.61 5.30 3.46
CA ALA A 605 17.16 5.64 2.10
C ALA A 605 16.67 4.44 1.26
N SER A 606 17.21 3.24 1.49
CA SER A 606 16.75 1.99 0.86
C SER A 606 15.71 1.22 1.69
N ASN A 607 15.41 1.66 2.91
CA ASN A 607 14.39 1.06 3.78
C ASN A 607 13.62 2.17 4.50
N PRO A 608 12.74 2.89 3.79
CA PRO A 608 12.03 4.02 4.37
C PRO A 608 11.14 3.57 5.54
N ALA A 609 10.95 4.46 6.51
CA ALA A 609 10.09 4.16 7.64
C ALA A 609 8.62 4.02 7.20
N PRO A 610 7.85 3.05 7.75
CA PRO A 610 6.43 2.93 7.50
C PRO A 610 5.70 4.22 7.88
N ALA A 611 4.82 4.71 7.01
CA ALA A 611 4.07 5.94 7.22
C ALA A 611 2.72 5.84 6.51
N LEU A 612 1.72 6.59 6.99
CA LEU A 612 0.48 6.77 6.25
C LEU A 612 0.53 8.12 5.53
N VAL A 613 0.45 8.10 4.20
CA VAL A 613 0.60 9.28 3.35
C VAL A 613 -0.69 9.50 2.56
N ILE A 614 -1.33 10.64 2.79
CA ILE A 614 -2.49 11.10 2.02
C ILE A 614 -1.95 12.00 0.91
N GLU A 615 -2.00 11.55 -0.34
CA GLU A 615 -1.51 12.34 -1.47
C GLU A 615 -2.42 13.53 -1.78
N ARG A 616 -1.88 14.51 -2.50
CA ARG A 616 -2.63 15.69 -2.93
C ARG A 616 -3.85 15.31 -3.77
N GLY A 617 -5.04 15.57 -3.23
CA GLY A 617 -6.34 15.25 -3.84
C GLY A 617 -6.98 13.95 -3.36
N ALA A 618 -6.28 13.18 -2.53
CA ALA A 618 -6.84 12.13 -1.71
C ALA A 618 -7.49 12.70 -0.44
N LYS A 619 -8.24 11.87 0.29
CA LYS A 619 -8.85 12.23 1.57
C LYS A 619 -8.66 11.17 2.64
N ILE A 620 -8.54 11.62 3.89
CA ILE A 620 -8.66 10.77 5.10
C ILE A 620 -9.90 11.16 5.90
N VAL A 621 -10.71 10.19 6.30
CA VAL A 621 -11.87 10.38 7.18
C VAL A 621 -11.64 9.55 8.44
N ALA A 622 -10.97 10.14 9.42
CA ALA A 622 -10.69 9.55 10.73
C ALA A 622 -11.46 10.34 11.80
N ALA A 623 -12.71 9.96 12.03
CA ALA A 623 -13.64 10.64 12.94
C ALA A 623 -13.88 9.82 14.21
N GLY A 624 -12.84 9.70 15.04
CA GLY A 624 -12.91 9.09 16.37
C GLY A 624 -13.82 9.85 17.33
N THR A 625 -13.96 9.31 18.54
CA THR A 625 -14.63 9.98 19.66
C THR A 625 -13.75 9.95 20.90
N LYS A 626 -14.10 10.73 21.93
CA LYS A 626 -13.42 10.69 23.21
C LYS A 626 -13.32 9.27 23.79
N ASP A 627 -14.40 8.50 23.69
CA ASP A 627 -14.47 7.14 24.26
C ASP A 627 -13.89 6.07 23.32
N GLU A 628 -13.80 6.39 22.02
CA GLU A 628 -13.32 5.49 20.96
C GLU A 628 -12.38 6.27 20.02
N PRO A 629 -11.18 6.69 20.49
CA PRO A 629 -10.23 7.42 19.67
C PRO A 629 -9.59 6.49 18.64
N ILE A 630 -9.17 7.06 17.51
CA ILE A 630 -8.37 6.36 16.50
C ILE A 630 -6.90 6.50 16.90
N THR A 631 -6.17 5.39 16.97
CA THR A 631 -4.80 5.39 17.48
C THR A 631 -3.83 4.81 16.45
N PHE A 632 -2.85 5.62 16.05
CA PHE A 632 -1.66 5.16 15.33
C PHE A 632 -0.50 5.05 16.33
N LYS A 633 0.16 3.89 16.41
CA LYS A 633 1.29 3.70 17.33
C LYS A 633 2.23 2.59 16.85
N SER A 634 3.41 2.48 17.44
CA SER A 634 4.30 1.36 17.14
C SER A 634 3.70 0.01 17.58
N GLU A 635 4.14 -1.07 16.95
CA GLU A 635 3.78 -2.45 17.31
C GLU A 635 4.36 -2.93 18.65
N LEU A 636 5.20 -2.12 19.30
CA LEU A 636 5.86 -2.49 20.54
C LEU A 636 4.85 -2.80 21.64
N LYS A 637 5.13 -3.88 22.39
CA LYS A 637 4.33 -4.32 23.53
C LYS A 637 4.91 -3.83 24.84
N SER A 638 4.08 -3.79 25.88
CA SER A 638 4.43 -3.18 27.17
C SER A 638 5.63 -3.78 27.92
N ASP A 639 6.04 -4.98 27.50
CA ASP A 639 7.17 -5.73 28.01
C ASP A 639 8.45 -5.58 27.16
N ASP A 640 8.40 -4.86 26.03
CA ASP A 640 9.58 -4.52 25.25
C ASP A 640 10.44 -3.50 25.98
N ALA A 641 11.77 -3.67 25.93
CA ALA A 641 12.72 -2.76 26.58
C ALA A 641 12.66 -1.34 26.02
N ASN A 642 12.14 -1.16 24.81
CA ASN A 642 11.93 0.13 24.16
C ASN A 642 10.51 0.71 24.42
N TYR A 643 9.63 -0.03 25.09
CA TYR A 643 8.27 0.43 25.37
C TYR A 643 8.25 1.55 26.42
N GLY A 644 7.59 2.65 26.08
CA GLY A 644 7.38 3.79 26.98
C GLY A 644 8.32 4.99 26.77
N ASN A 645 9.45 4.80 26.07
CA ASN A 645 10.36 5.89 25.65
C ASN A 645 10.85 5.73 24.19
N GLY A 646 10.34 4.75 23.44
CA GLY A 646 10.67 4.55 22.03
C GLY A 646 10.06 5.65 21.16
N ARG A 647 10.87 6.66 20.85
CA ARG A 647 10.60 7.67 19.82
C ARG A 647 11.21 7.21 18.49
N GLY A 648 10.69 7.68 17.36
CA GLY A 648 11.29 7.44 16.04
C GLY A 648 11.11 6.01 15.52
N LEU A 649 10.06 5.32 15.97
CA LEU A 649 9.84 3.91 15.65
C LEU A 649 9.17 3.70 14.29
N TRP A 650 8.53 4.73 13.74
CA TRP A 650 7.91 4.74 12.41
C TRP A 650 7.80 6.18 11.89
N GLY A 651 7.38 6.37 10.64
CA GLY A 651 7.38 7.66 9.97
C GLY A 651 6.38 8.64 10.55
N GLY A 652 5.11 8.27 10.66
CA GLY A 652 4.02 9.15 11.12
C GLY A 652 2.88 9.29 10.10
N LEU A 653 2.05 10.31 10.27
CA LEU A 653 0.91 10.62 9.41
C LEU A 653 1.20 11.88 8.58
N VAL A 654 1.21 11.74 7.26
CA VAL A 654 1.43 12.86 6.33
C VAL A 654 0.15 13.15 5.55
N VAL A 655 -0.31 14.40 5.56
CA VAL A 655 -1.45 14.87 4.75
C VAL A 655 -0.98 15.96 3.80
N ASN A 656 -1.04 15.67 2.49
CA ASN A 656 -0.65 16.61 1.44
C ASN A 656 -1.88 17.27 0.82
N GLY A 657 -1.96 18.60 0.88
CA GLY A 657 -3.09 19.37 0.35
C GLY A 657 -2.76 20.23 -0.86
N ARG A 658 -3.77 21.00 -1.29
CA ARG A 658 -3.74 21.92 -2.45
C ARG A 658 -3.70 23.40 -2.06
N ALA A 659 -3.46 23.73 -0.79
CA ALA A 659 -3.41 25.11 -0.31
C ALA A 659 -2.11 25.83 -0.69
N PRO A 660 -2.11 27.17 -0.71
CA PRO A 660 -0.93 27.96 -1.06
C PRO A 660 0.24 27.74 -0.11
N ILE A 661 1.45 27.72 -0.68
CA ILE A 661 2.73 27.66 0.01
C ILE A 661 3.68 28.70 -0.60
N SER A 662 4.72 29.09 0.12
CA SER A 662 5.64 30.15 -0.31
C SER A 662 6.75 29.70 -1.26
N ASN A 663 6.91 28.39 -1.47
CA ASN A 663 7.88 27.83 -2.42
C ASN A 663 7.59 28.25 -3.87
N ALA A 664 8.67 28.48 -4.62
CA ALA A 664 8.58 28.85 -6.02
C ALA A 664 7.79 27.81 -6.84
N GLY A 665 6.78 28.27 -7.59
CA GLY A 665 5.91 27.39 -8.38
C GLY A 665 4.72 26.81 -7.61
N GLY A 666 4.60 27.07 -6.30
CA GLY A 666 3.45 26.66 -5.49
C GLY A 666 3.36 25.15 -5.24
N SER A 667 4.48 24.44 -5.33
CA SER A 667 4.56 23.00 -5.04
C SER A 667 5.92 22.63 -4.47
N ALA A 668 5.94 21.67 -3.56
CA ALA A 668 7.13 21.13 -2.91
C ALA A 668 6.88 19.64 -2.54
N ASN A 669 7.89 18.96 -1.99
CA ASN A 669 7.76 17.59 -1.47
C ASN A 669 8.12 17.60 0.00
N VAL A 670 7.42 16.80 0.80
CA VAL A 670 7.79 16.54 2.19
C VAL A 670 9.05 15.68 2.16
N GLU A 671 9.98 15.94 3.08
CA GLU A 671 11.10 15.04 3.33
C GLU A 671 10.64 13.65 3.76
N GLY A 672 11.55 12.67 3.70
CA GLY A 672 11.25 11.25 3.93
C GLY A 672 10.39 10.58 2.85
N LEU A 673 9.82 11.35 1.91
CA LEU A 673 8.98 10.88 0.81
C LEU A 673 9.63 11.12 -0.56
N THR A 674 9.47 10.17 -1.48
CA THR A 674 9.96 10.30 -2.85
C THR A 674 8.80 10.54 -3.83
N GLY A 675 8.83 11.67 -4.53
CA GLY A 675 7.88 11.93 -5.64
C GLY A 675 6.46 12.32 -5.23
N VAL A 676 6.22 12.66 -3.96
CA VAL A 676 4.90 13.05 -3.45
C VAL A 676 4.81 14.55 -3.24
N ALA A 677 4.13 15.24 -4.17
CA ALA A 677 4.03 16.68 -4.18
C ALA A 677 2.85 17.20 -3.34
N TYR A 678 3.08 18.26 -2.57
CA TYR A 678 2.05 19.07 -1.91
C TYR A 678 2.01 20.50 -2.48
N GLY A 679 1.04 21.28 -2.00
CA GLY A 679 0.86 22.68 -2.36
C GLY A 679 -0.03 22.89 -3.57
N GLY A 680 -0.57 24.10 -3.68
CA GLY A 680 -1.42 24.51 -4.80
C GLY A 680 -1.92 25.94 -4.65
N SER A 681 -3.18 26.18 -5.02
CA SER A 681 -3.79 27.51 -5.01
C SER A 681 -5.14 27.58 -4.30
N ASP A 682 -5.59 26.48 -3.69
CA ASP A 682 -6.89 26.40 -3.03
C ASP A 682 -6.74 26.49 -1.50
N PRO A 683 -6.87 27.68 -0.89
CA PRO A 683 -6.81 27.81 0.56
C PRO A 683 -7.97 27.11 1.28
N ASN A 684 -9.01 26.67 0.58
CA ASN A 684 -10.13 25.92 1.17
C ASN A 684 -10.11 24.44 0.80
N ASP A 685 -8.97 23.92 0.33
CA ASP A 685 -8.79 22.49 0.09
C ASP A 685 -9.25 21.66 1.30
N ASP A 686 -9.92 20.56 1.01
CA ASP A 686 -10.49 19.64 1.99
C ASP A 686 -9.88 18.26 1.78
N SER A 687 -8.83 18.00 2.56
CA SER A 687 -8.13 16.72 2.65
C SER A 687 -8.80 15.75 3.63
N GLY A 688 -9.95 16.13 4.23
CA GLY A 688 -10.79 15.29 5.06
C GLY A 688 -10.86 15.69 6.53
N THR A 689 -10.87 14.71 7.43
CA THR A 689 -11.12 14.90 8.87
C THR A 689 -10.21 14.06 9.73
N LEU A 690 -9.54 14.70 10.68
CA LEU A 690 -8.88 14.11 11.83
C LEU A 690 -9.59 14.60 13.09
N ARG A 691 -10.31 13.70 13.77
CA ARG A 691 -10.98 13.98 15.04
C ARG A 691 -10.76 12.87 16.04
N TYR A 692 -10.30 13.18 17.26
CA TYR A 692 -9.89 12.18 18.26
C TYR A 692 -8.88 11.17 17.68
N VAL A 693 -7.85 11.70 17.03
CA VAL A 693 -6.75 10.93 16.43
C VAL A 693 -5.53 11.06 17.33
N ARG A 694 -4.89 9.93 17.63
CA ARG A 694 -3.64 9.85 18.39
C ARG A 694 -2.55 9.31 17.48
N VAL A 695 -1.39 9.96 17.46
CA VAL A 695 -0.20 9.47 16.74
C VAL A 695 0.95 9.39 17.72
N TRP A 696 1.39 8.17 18.02
CA TRP A 696 2.42 7.93 19.04
C TRP A 696 3.65 7.25 18.45
N ASN A 697 4.83 7.56 18.99
CA ASN A 697 6.09 6.88 18.68
C ASN A 697 6.62 7.06 17.24
N GLY A 698 6.11 8.03 16.47
CA GLY A 698 6.61 8.34 15.12
C GLY A 698 7.93 9.13 15.16
N GLY A 699 8.29 9.83 14.07
CA GLY A 699 9.48 10.68 14.06
C GLY A 699 10.71 10.04 13.42
N ALA A 700 10.56 9.03 12.56
CA ALA A 700 11.70 8.22 12.13
C ALA A 700 12.71 8.99 11.26
N VAL A 701 13.98 8.89 11.61
CA VAL A 701 15.11 9.44 10.84
C VAL A 701 15.51 8.50 9.71
N ILE A 702 15.38 8.95 8.46
CA ILE A 702 15.63 8.14 7.25
C ILE A 702 16.99 8.51 6.61
N GLY A 703 17.50 9.72 6.88
CA GLY A 703 18.80 10.20 6.44
C GLY A 703 19.27 11.39 7.27
N VAL A 704 20.35 12.06 6.84
CA VAL A 704 20.73 13.35 7.42
C VAL A 704 19.81 14.41 6.84
N ASP A 705 19.13 15.19 7.69
CA ASP A 705 18.15 16.22 7.30
C ASP A 705 17.07 15.62 6.38
N ASN A 706 16.56 14.45 6.75
CA ASN A 706 15.57 13.68 6.03
C ASN A 706 14.78 12.81 7.01
N GLU A 707 13.86 13.43 7.73
CA GLU A 707 13.04 12.86 8.77
C GLU A 707 11.55 12.87 8.38
N LEU A 708 10.71 12.21 9.18
CA LEU A 708 9.24 12.27 9.08
C LEU A 708 8.68 12.58 10.46
N ASN A 709 7.55 13.29 10.51
CA ASN A 709 7.04 13.89 11.74
C ASN A 709 5.82 13.15 12.28
N GLY A 710 5.33 13.52 13.46
CA GLY A 710 4.13 12.90 14.03
C GLY A 710 2.92 13.10 13.12
N ILE A 711 2.44 14.34 13.01
CA ILE A 711 1.41 14.73 12.04
C ILE A 711 1.94 15.86 11.16
N THR A 712 2.26 15.54 9.92
CA THR A 712 2.64 16.52 8.89
C THR A 712 1.41 16.99 8.13
N LEU A 713 1.22 18.31 8.05
CA LEU A 713 0.13 18.97 7.33
C LEU A 713 0.70 19.88 6.23
N ALA A 714 1.12 19.26 5.13
CA ALA A 714 1.81 19.95 4.05
C ALA A 714 0.83 20.56 3.03
N GLY A 715 0.77 21.89 2.97
CA GLY A 715 -0.14 22.61 2.06
C GLY A 715 -1.61 22.28 2.28
N VAL A 716 -2.02 21.97 3.51
CA VAL A 716 -3.41 21.57 3.82
C VAL A 716 -4.32 22.79 3.92
N GLY A 717 -5.51 22.71 3.33
CA GLY A 717 -6.49 23.80 3.30
C GLY A 717 -7.38 23.87 4.54
N ARG A 718 -8.06 25.01 4.73
CA ARG A 718 -9.00 25.21 5.85
C ARG A 718 -10.32 24.45 5.73
N GLY A 719 -10.52 23.74 4.61
CA GLY A 719 -11.64 22.81 4.45
C GLY A 719 -11.44 21.54 5.29
N THR A 720 -10.18 21.17 5.54
CA THR A 720 -9.81 20.02 6.37
C THR A 720 -10.09 20.28 7.85
N THR A 721 -10.69 19.29 8.53
CA THR A 721 -10.93 19.35 9.98
C THR A 721 -9.78 18.67 10.72
N VAL A 722 -9.11 19.38 11.63
CA VAL A 722 -8.12 18.82 12.56
C VAL A 722 -8.46 19.28 13.97
N GLU A 723 -9.10 18.41 14.75
CA GLU A 723 -9.46 18.74 16.12
C GLU A 723 -9.44 17.56 17.08
N TYR A 724 -9.09 17.78 18.35
CA TYR A 724 -8.83 16.68 19.29
C TYR A 724 -7.79 15.70 18.73
N CYS A 725 -6.66 16.23 18.25
CA CYS A 725 -5.56 15.41 17.77
C CYS A 725 -4.40 15.45 18.76
N GLU A 726 -3.77 14.30 19.01
CA GLU A 726 -2.61 14.20 19.90
C GLU A 726 -1.43 13.59 19.18
N VAL A 727 -0.24 14.17 19.41
CA VAL A 727 1.03 13.53 19.12
C VAL A 727 1.78 13.30 20.43
N ALA A 728 2.33 12.10 20.64
CA ALA A 728 3.08 11.80 21.86
C ALA A 728 4.28 10.90 21.57
N LEU A 729 5.39 11.15 22.27
CA LEU A 729 6.62 10.35 22.16
C LEU A 729 7.13 10.25 20.71
N ASN A 730 6.96 11.31 19.91
CA ASN A 730 7.56 11.41 18.58
C ASN A 730 9.05 11.75 18.71
N LEU A 731 9.93 11.27 17.83
CA LEU A 731 11.35 11.65 17.87
C LEU A 731 11.53 13.04 17.29
N ASP A 732 11.05 13.20 16.07
CA ASP A 732 10.94 14.48 15.41
C ASP A 732 9.68 15.25 15.86
N ASP A 733 9.27 16.24 15.07
CA ASP A 733 8.21 17.17 15.38
C ASP A 733 6.86 16.53 15.73
N GLY A 734 6.13 17.21 16.60
CA GLY A 734 4.77 16.86 16.94
C GLY A 734 3.84 17.06 15.76
N PHE A 735 3.47 18.32 15.53
CA PHE A 735 2.78 18.77 14.33
C PHE A 735 3.70 19.66 13.53
N GLU A 736 3.80 19.38 12.24
CA GLU A 736 4.55 20.24 11.33
C GLU A 736 3.65 20.71 10.19
N MET A 737 3.62 22.02 9.98
CA MET A 737 2.82 22.66 8.96
C MET A 737 3.72 23.27 7.88
N PHE A 738 3.93 22.51 6.80
CA PHE A 738 4.56 23.05 5.59
C PHE A 738 3.60 23.92 4.78
N GLY A 739 3.51 25.20 5.09
CA GLY A 739 2.59 26.13 4.43
C GLY A 739 1.12 25.76 4.61
N GLY A 740 0.24 26.29 3.74
CA GLY A 740 -1.20 26.02 3.79
C GLY A 740 -1.97 26.88 4.79
N THR A 741 -3.20 26.48 5.09
CA THR A 741 -4.16 27.30 5.88
C THR A 741 -5.02 26.50 6.85
N VAL A 742 -4.71 25.22 7.05
CA VAL A 742 -5.42 24.31 7.96
C VAL A 742 -5.50 24.88 9.36
N ASP A 743 -6.66 24.72 10.01
CA ASP A 743 -6.89 25.20 11.36
C ASP A 743 -6.84 24.04 12.37
N LEU A 744 -6.28 24.29 13.57
CA LEU A 744 -6.08 23.30 14.63
C LEU A 744 -6.89 23.63 15.89
N LYS A 745 -7.71 22.71 16.39
CA LYS A 745 -8.52 22.96 17.61
C LYS A 745 -8.42 21.82 18.62
N TYR A 746 -8.08 22.10 19.87
CA TYR A 746 -7.87 21.05 20.89
C TYR A 746 -6.77 20.05 20.50
N CYS A 747 -5.60 20.52 20.06
CA CYS A 747 -4.48 19.64 19.72
C CYS A 747 -3.44 19.62 20.85
N SER A 748 -2.87 18.45 21.14
CA SER A 748 -1.85 18.28 22.18
C SER A 748 -0.59 17.58 21.69
N VAL A 749 0.55 17.99 22.25
CA VAL A 749 1.85 17.39 21.96
C VAL A 749 2.59 17.08 23.25
N ILE A 750 2.97 15.81 23.43
CA ILE A 750 3.51 15.29 24.69
C ILE A 750 4.87 14.64 24.48
N GLY A 751 5.91 15.24 25.04
CA GLY A 751 7.25 14.64 25.16
C GLY A 751 7.84 14.20 23.83
N VAL A 752 7.72 15.03 22.79
CA VAL A 752 8.42 14.84 21.50
C VAL A 752 9.91 15.17 21.65
N GLY A 753 10.77 14.65 20.77
CA GLY A 753 12.21 14.88 20.84
C GLY A 753 12.62 16.22 20.24
N ASP A 754 11.95 16.67 19.18
CA ASP A 754 12.19 17.95 18.53
C ASP A 754 11.08 18.98 18.85
N ASP A 755 10.54 19.70 17.87
CA ASP A 755 9.62 20.81 18.07
C ASP A 755 8.16 20.35 18.17
N ALA A 756 7.40 20.95 19.09
CA ALA A 756 6.03 20.46 19.32
C ALA A 756 5.05 20.90 18.22
N PHE A 757 5.02 22.18 17.89
CA PHE A 757 4.36 22.70 16.69
C PHE A 757 5.37 23.50 15.87
N ASP A 758 5.77 22.98 14.71
CA ASP A 758 6.58 23.68 13.72
C ASP A 758 5.68 24.24 12.60
N THR A 759 5.92 25.49 12.22
CA THR A 759 5.32 26.07 11.02
C THR A 759 6.39 26.67 10.12
N ASP A 760 6.35 26.34 8.84
CA ASP A 760 7.17 26.99 7.83
C ASP A 760 6.38 27.24 6.52
N GLY A 761 7.08 27.47 5.40
CA GLY A 761 6.48 27.28 4.08
C GLY A 761 5.32 28.23 3.74
N GLY A 762 5.12 29.29 4.52
CA GLY A 762 4.04 30.25 4.36
C GLY A 762 2.73 29.88 5.06
N TYR A 763 2.77 29.16 6.19
CA TYR A 763 1.57 28.70 6.91
C TYR A 763 0.69 29.86 7.41
N GLN A 764 -0.60 29.83 7.11
CA GLN A 764 -1.55 30.92 7.36
C GLN A 764 -2.79 30.48 8.18
N GLY A 765 -2.69 29.32 8.84
CA GLY A 765 -3.79 28.74 9.62
C GLY A 765 -4.02 29.39 10.98
N ARG A 766 -5.02 28.87 11.69
CA ARG A 766 -5.43 29.31 13.04
C ARG A 766 -5.35 28.15 14.03
N GLY A 767 -5.08 28.46 15.29
CA GLY A 767 -4.98 27.47 16.37
C GLY A 767 -5.73 27.91 17.62
N GLN A 768 -6.53 27.04 18.23
CA GLN A 768 -7.13 27.33 19.53
C GLN A 768 -7.18 26.12 20.47
N PHE A 769 -6.87 26.34 21.76
CA PHE A 769 -6.78 25.30 22.79
C PHE A 769 -5.66 24.30 22.53
N LEU A 770 -4.45 24.81 22.26
CA LEU A 770 -3.27 23.98 22.00
C LEU A 770 -2.50 23.72 23.30
N PHE A 771 -2.04 22.48 23.50
CA PHE A 771 -1.30 22.09 24.70
C PHE A 771 0.03 21.44 24.35
N VAL A 772 1.11 21.90 24.98
CA VAL A 772 2.43 21.27 24.88
C VAL A 772 2.93 20.92 26.27
N GLN A 773 3.35 19.66 26.43
CA GLN A 773 4.18 19.23 27.53
C GLN A 773 5.53 18.79 26.97
N ARG A 774 6.60 19.53 27.29
CA ARG A 774 7.97 19.13 26.91
C ARG A 774 8.51 18.05 27.85
N ALA A 775 9.33 17.17 27.32
CA ALA A 775 10.20 16.30 28.10
C ALA A 775 11.51 17.04 28.44
N ALA A 776 12.33 16.45 29.31
CA ALA A 776 13.61 17.05 29.69
C ALA A 776 14.58 17.23 28.50
N ASP A 777 14.40 16.46 27.43
CA ASP A 777 15.24 16.39 26.24
C ASP A 777 14.53 16.84 24.95
N SER A 778 13.32 17.39 25.03
CA SER A 778 12.63 17.98 23.87
C SER A 778 13.37 19.22 23.35
N ASP A 779 13.32 19.50 22.04
CA ASP A 779 13.55 20.87 21.56
C ASP A 779 12.32 21.75 21.87
N ARG A 780 11.86 22.66 21.02
CA ARG A 780 10.99 23.79 21.42
C ARG A 780 9.53 23.36 21.52
N ALA A 781 8.73 24.19 22.21
CA ALA A 781 7.29 24.03 22.13
C ALA A 781 6.77 24.53 20.78
N HIS A 782 7.28 25.67 20.29
CA HIS A 782 7.01 26.13 18.94
C HIS A 782 8.32 26.57 18.26
N GLU A 783 8.50 26.15 17.01
CA GLU A 783 9.45 26.71 16.04
C GLU A 783 8.63 27.28 14.88
N MET A 784 8.92 28.51 14.46
CA MET A 784 8.10 29.17 13.43
C MET A 784 8.95 29.97 12.47
N ASP A 785 8.93 29.55 11.22
CA ASP A 785 9.78 30.00 10.13
C ASP A 785 9.00 30.56 8.95
N ASN A 786 9.65 31.44 8.17
CA ASN A 786 9.08 31.95 6.92
C ASN A 786 10.02 31.83 5.72
N ARG A 787 11.33 31.84 5.92
CA ARG A 787 12.28 31.99 4.82
C ARG A 787 12.28 30.76 3.92
N THR A 788 11.69 30.93 2.74
CA THR A 788 11.84 29.99 1.63
C THR A 788 12.70 30.61 0.54
N ASN A 789 13.50 29.76 -0.13
CA ASN A 789 14.39 30.17 -1.23
C ASN A 789 15.35 31.34 -0.85
N GLY A 790 15.76 31.41 0.42
CA GLY A 790 16.65 32.46 0.94
C GLY A 790 16.03 33.84 1.15
N ASN A 791 14.70 33.96 1.07
CA ASN A 791 13.99 35.23 1.27
C ASN A 791 13.14 35.22 2.56
N THR A 792 13.50 36.05 3.54
CA THR A 792 12.75 36.21 4.81
C THR A 792 11.40 36.91 4.64
N ASP A 793 11.13 37.53 3.49
CA ASP A 793 9.85 38.17 3.16
C ASP A 793 8.98 37.32 2.21
N SER A 794 9.19 36.00 2.19
CA SER A 794 8.48 35.08 1.29
C SER A 794 6.95 35.15 1.47
N GLN A 795 6.22 34.92 0.36
CA GLN A 795 4.77 35.04 0.30
C GLN A 795 4.12 33.76 -0.23
N PRO A 796 3.00 33.28 0.33
CA PRO A 796 2.37 33.75 1.57
C PRO A 796 3.36 33.74 2.75
N ARG A 797 3.34 34.81 3.58
CA ARG A 797 4.16 34.83 4.79
C ARG A 797 3.58 33.85 5.81
N SER A 798 4.42 33.06 6.46
CA SER A 798 4.05 32.29 7.65
C SER A 798 3.54 33.25 8.72
N HIS A 799 2.30 33.05 9.12
CA HIS A 799 1.57 33.90 10.06
C HIS A 799 0.54 33.05 10.81
N PRO A 800 1.01 32.15 11.71
CA PRO A 800 0.12 31.41 12.59
C PRO A 800 -0.64 32.38 13.49
N ARG A 801 -1.95 32.14 13.64
CA ARG A 801 -2.83 32.91 14.54
C ARG A 801 -3.32 32.01 15.64
N PHE A 802 -2.62 31.99 16.75
CA PHE A 802 -2.85 31.04 17.84
C PHE A 802 -3.40 31.76 19.07
N ALA A 803 -4.43 31.18 19.67
CA ALA A 803 -5.04 31.67 20.90
C ALA A 803 -5.25 30.54 21.90
N ASN A 804 -5.22 30.86 23.20
CA ASN A 804 -5.50 29.88 24.26
C ASN A 804 -4.54 28.69 24.21
N VAL A 805 -3.25 28.95 24.37
CA VAL A 805 -2.18 27.94 24.33
C VAL A 805 -1.56 27.79 25.72
N THR A 806 -1.37 26.55 26.15
CA THR A 806 -0.63 26.23 27.39
C THR A 806 0.62 25.44 27.06
N ILE A 807 1.78 25.95 27.43
CA ILE A 807 3.09 25.31 27.29
C ILE A 807 3.65 25.05 28.68
N ILE A 808 4.03 23.80 28.93
CA ILE A 808 4.75 23.39 30.14
C ILE A 808 6.12 22.88 29.72
N GLY A 809 7.16 23.61 30.11
CA GLY A 809 8.56 23.24 29.93
C GLY A 809 9.14 22.48 31.11
N ASP A 810 10.46 22.29 31.08
CA ASP A 810 11.26 21.86 32.22
C ASP A 810 12.39 22.88 32.45
N LYS A 811 12.60 23.27 33.71
CA LYS A 811 13.72 24.13 34.11
C LYS A 811 15.09 23.50 33.83
N ALA A 812 15.16 22.18 33.73
CA ALA A 812 16.38 21.48 33.35
C ALA A 812 16.68 21.60 31.84
N ASN A 813 15.68 21.94 31.02
CA ASN A 813 15.83 22.07 29.58
C ASN A 813 16.33 23.48 29.24
N THR A 814 17.45 23.55 28.51
CA THR A 814 18.15 24.80 28.19
C THR A 814 17.78 25.40 26.83
N ASN A 815 16.82 24.80 26.11
CA ASN A 815 16.31 25.37 24.86
C ASN A 815 15.09 26.25 25.13
N ASP A 816 14.84 27.17 24.21
CA ASP A 816 13.77 28.15 24.30
C ASP A 816 12.39 27.49 24.29
N LEU A 817 11.39 28.11 24.92
CA LEU A 817 10.03 27.59 24.82
C LEU A 817 9.45 27.84 23.42
N ILE A 818 9.63 29.05 22.88
CA ILE A 818 9.17 29.43 21.54
C ILE A 818 10.32 30.11 20.81
N LYS A 819 10.59 29.67 19.59
CA LYS A 819 11.46 30.37 18.65
C LYS A 819 10.66 30.84 17.44
N LEU A 820 10.73 32.14 17.19
CA LEU A 820 10.22 32.77 15.98
C LEU A 820 11.43 33.19 15.19
N ARG A 821 11.49 32.89 13.89
CA ARG A 821 12.64 33.31 13.10
C ARG A 821 12.36 33.60 11.64
N GLU A 822 13.34 34.21 11.00
CA GLU A 822 13.47 34.28 9.54
C GLU A 822 12.32 35.02 8.84
N GLY A 823 11.80 36.05 9.50
CA GLY A 823 10.68 36.85 9.03
C GLY A 823 9.30 36.24 9.30
N SER A 824 9.16 35.36 10.29
CA SER A 824 7.83 34.88 10.69
C SER A 824 6.94 36.01 11.20
N GLY A 825 5.73 36.10 10.63
CA GLY A 825 4.65 36.86 11.23
C GLY A 825 3.95 36.06 12.33
N GLY A 826 2.87 36.61 12.87
CA GLY A 826 1.99 35.87 13.76
C GLY A 826 1.05 36.73 14.58
N ASP A 827 0.06 36.09 15.19
CA ASP A 827 -0.87 36.70 16.14
C ASP A 827 -1.07 35.76 17.33
N PHE A 828 -0.41 36.07 18.46
CA PHE A 828 -0.33 35.20 19.63
C PHE A 828 -1.05 35.82 20.84
N ARG A 829 -2.13 35.17 21.30
CA ARG A 829 -3.01 35.70 22.36
C ARG A 829 -3.34 34.66 23.42
N ASN A 830 -3.58 35.11 24.66
CA ASN A 830 -4.06 34.23 25.74
C ASN A 830 -3.16 33.01 26.00
N TYR A 831 -1.83 33.18 25.95
CA TYR A 831 -0.86 32.12 26.23
C TYR A 831 -0.58 31.98 27.75
N ILE A 832 -0.22 30.76 28.16
CA ILE A 832 0.41 30.44 29.44
C ILE A 832 1.67 29.62 29.16
N LEU A 833 2.82 30.11 29.61
CA LEU A 833 4.13 29.45 29.54
C LEU A 833 4.62 29.21 30.96
N VAL A 834 4.96 27.97 31.30
CA VAL A 834 5.44 27.60 32.64
C VAL A 834 6.73 26.79 32.55
N GLY A 835 7.73 27.12 33.36
CA GLY A 835 8.90 26.27 33.58
C GLY A 835 9.93 26.26 32.46
N GLY A 836 10.31 27.43 31.93
CA GLY A 836 11.36 27.55 30.90
C GLY A 836 12.76 27.69 31.51
N GLY A 837 13.70 26.82 31.15
CA GLY A 837 15.10 26.88 31.60
C GLY A 837 16.00 27.85 30.82
N ASN A 838 15.53 28.36 29.67
CA ASN A 838 16.16 29.45 28.91
C ASN A 838 15.12 30.54 28.55
N ASP A 839 15.03 30.92 27.27
CA ASP A 839 14.19 32.01 26.80
C ASP A 839 12.71 31.56 26.69
N GLY A 840 11.78 32.44 27.05
CA GLY A 840 10.34 32.22 26.90
C GLY A 840 9.93 32.33 25.45
N ILE A 841 10.30 33.44 24.82
CA ILE A 841 10.16 33.66 23.38
C ILE A 841 11.45 34.30 22.86
N GLU A 842 12.10 33.64 21.91
CA GLU A 842 13.20 34.19 21.11
C GLU A 842 12.65 34.61 19.73
N ASN A 843 13.12 35.75 19.22
CA ASN A 843 12.79 36.24 17.88
C ASN A 843 14.05 36.59 17.08
N ASP A 844 14.43 35.73 16.14
CA ASP A 844 15.72 35.77 15.44
C ASP A 844 15.55 36.10 13.93
N ASP A 845 16.42 36.94 13.36
CA ASP A 845 16.41 37.30 11.92
C ASP A 845 15.06 37.82 11.36
N ASN A 846 14.66 39.05 11.73
CA ASN A 846 13.46 39.69 11.21
C ASN A 846 13.53 40.01 9.70
N GLY A 847 12.38 39.95 9.03
CA GLY A 847 12.15 40.49 7.69
C GLY A 847 11.58 41.91 7.73
N SER A 848 10.60 42.18 6.87
CA SER A 848 9.87 43.46 6.80
C SER A 848 8.59 43.51 7.63
N GLU A 849 8.32 42.47 8.43
CA GLU A 849 7.18 42.43 9.34
C GLU A 849 7.28 43.46 10.47
N LEU A 850 6.14 43.98 10.90
CA LEU A 850 6.06 44.83 12.10
C LEU A 850 6.07 43.96 13.36
N VAL A 851 7.06 44.11 14.22
CA VAL A 851 7.11 43.40 15.51
C VAL A 851 6.52 44.30 16.61
N THR A 852 5.41 43.89 17.23
CA THR A 852 4.68 44.77 18.15
C THR A 852 3.86 44.05 19.23
N GLN A 853 3.63 44.75 20.34
CA GLN A 853 2.62 44.40 21.34
C GLN A 853 1.40 45.35 21.30
N ASP A 854 1.36 46.29 20.34
CA ASP A 854 0.19 47.16 20.09
C ASP A 854 -0.69 46.53 19.01
N LEU A 855 -1.81 45.96 19.44
CA LEU A 855 -2.76 45.32 18.55
C LEU A 855 -3.31 46.28 17.48
N ALA A 856 -3.55 47.55 17.83
CA ALA A 856 -4.07 48.51 16.87
C ALA A 856 -3.02 48.85 15.79
N ALA A 857 -1.73 48.85 16.15
CA ALA A 857 -0.64 49.02 15.20
C ALA A 857 -0.50 47.79 14.29
N ALA A 858 -0.57 46.58 14.83
CA ALA A 858 -0.58 45.34 14.06
C ALA A 858 -1.74 45.30 13.05
N GLU A 859 -2.96 45.57 13.51
CA GLU A 859 -4.16 45.63 12.66
C GLU A 859 -4.05 46.71 11.57
N ALA A 860 -3.44 47.85 11.88
CA ALA A 860 -3.22 48.92 10.91
C ALA A 860 -2.13 48.58 9.87
N PHE A 861 -1.12 47.77 10.25
CA PHE A 861 -0.07 47.31 9.35
C PHE A 861 -0.59 46.27 8.35
N GLY A 862 -1.45 45.37 8.82
CA GLY A 862 -2.24 44.46 7.99
C GLY A 862 -1.65 43.06 7.86
N TYR A 863 -2.55 42.07 7.89
CA TYR A 863 -2.23 40.66 7.69
C TYR A 863 -1.67 40.38 6.29
N PRO A 864 -0.64 39.52 6.13
CA PRO A 864 0.06 38.75 7.15
C PRO A 864 1.39 39.38 7.63
N ASN A 865 1.62 40.69 7.47
CA ASN A 865 2.96 41.26 7.60
C ASN A 865 3.28 41.82 9.00
N TYR A 866 2.70 41.28 10.06
CA TYR A 866 3.05 41.67 11.42
C TYR A 866 3.36 40.44 12.28
N LEU A 867 4.11 40.65 13.34
CA LEU A 867 4.29 39.74 14.45
C LEU A 867 3.74 40.41 15.72
N TYR A 868 2.56 39.95 16.15
CA TYR A 868 1.88 40.45 17.34
C TYR A 868 1.98 39.44 18.47
N ILE A 869 2.57 39.87 19.58
CA ILE A 869 2.62 39.12 20.83
C ILE A 869 1.89 39.91 21.90
N SER A 870 0.81 39.34 22.45
CA SER A 870 0.02 40.03 23.45
C SER A 870 0.84 40.38 24.70
N PRO A 871 0.67 41.59 25.27
CA PRO A 871 1.28 41.95 26.55
C PRO A 871 0.65 41.20 27.74
N ASN A 872 -0.46 40.49 27.51
CA ASN A 872 -1.22 39.79 28.54
C ASN A 872 -0.83 38.30 28.68
N ILE A 873 0.18 37.82 27.95
CA ILE A 873 0.68 36.45 28.07
C ILE A 873 1.20 36.20 29.49
N VAL A 874 0.88 35.03 30.05
CA VAL A 874 1.44 34.60 31.35
C VAL A 874 2.72 33.83 31.08
N MET A 875 3.83 34.28 31.64
CA MET A 875 5.09 33.54 31.69
C MET A 875 5.48 33.41 33.15
N TYR A 876 5.51 32.19 33.67
CA TYR A 876 5.82 31.92 35.06
C TYR A 876 6.93 30.91 35.18
N ASP A 877 7.90 31.21 36.04
CA ASP A 877 9.10 30.39 36.20
C ASP A 877 9.83 30.15 34.86
N VAL A 878 10.07 31.23 34.12
CA VAL A 878 10.89 31.27 32.89
C VAL A 878 12.16 32.06 33.20
N VAL A 879 13.33 31.66 32.68
CA VAL A 879 14.61 32.32 33.02
C VAL A 879 14.70 33.69 32.38
N ASP A 880 14.48 33.78 31.07
CA ASP A 880 14.43 35.05 30.34
C ASP A 880 13.14 35.12 29.50
N PRO A 881 12.20 36.04 29.75
CA PRO A 881 10.91 36.04 29.06
C PRO A 881 11.00 36.30 27.55
N PHE A 882 11.88 37.21 27.12
CA PHE A 882 11.97 37.69 25.74
C PHE A 882 13.42 37.90 25.33
N LYS A 883 13.76 37.49 24.11
CA LYS A 883 15.09 37.69 23.52
C LYS A 883 15.02 38.13 22.05
N ASP A 884 15.91 39.05 21.69
CA ASP A 884 16.13 39.57 20.33
C ASP A 884 14.93 40.32 19.68
N PHE A 885 14.08 40.93 20.52
CA PHE A 885 12.94 41.76 20.09
C PHE A 885 13.28 43.26 19.84
N ASP A 886 14.52 43.69 20.09
CA ASP A 886 14.95 45.10 20.03
C ASP A 886 15.75 45.46 18.76
N GLN A 887 15.56 44.70 17.67
CA GLN A 887 16.19 44.98 16.38
C GLN A 887 15.81 46.38 15.86
N SER A 888 16.78 47.06 15.25
CA SER A 888 16.80 48.53 15.00
C SER A 888 15.50 49.14 14.44
N GLY A 889 14.66 49.70 15.32
CA GLY A 889 13.49 50.51 14.96
C GLY A 889 12.14 49.99 15.49
N GLU A 890 12.12 48.80 16.08
CA GLU A 890 10.90 48.18 16.61
C GLU A 890 10.40 48.86 17.90
N THR A 891 9.08 48.75 18.16
CA THR A 891 8.41 49.32 19.34
C THR A 891 7.84 48.22 20.23
N PHE A 892 8.64 47.19 20.49
CA PHE A 892 8.29 46.08 21.38
C PHE A 892 8.52 46.47 22.85
N THR A 893 7.53 46.21 23.72
CA THR A 893 7.57 46.66 25.12
C THR A 893 8.00 45.59 26.12
N GLU A 894 8.24 44.35 25.67
CA GLU A 894 8.62 43.20 26.51
C GLU A 894 7.69 43.00 27.73
N THR A 895 6.43 43.38 27.60
CA THR A 895 5.44 43.30 28.68
C THR A 895 4.81 41.91 28.70
N TYR A 896 4.72 41.33 29.90
CA TYR A 896 4.08 40.04 30.17
C TYR A 896 3.56 39.99 31.61
N ILE A 897 2.80 38.95 31.95
CA ILE A 897 2.29 38.68 33.29
C ILE A 897 3.16 37.64 33.98
N ASP A 898 4.00 38.08 34.92
CA ASP A 898 4.77 37.20 35.82
C ASP A 898 3.95 36.86 37.07
N LYS A 899 3.03 35.90 36.95
CA LYS A 899 2.24 35.38 38.06
C LYS A 899 1.96 33.90 37.89
N ASP A 900 2.03 33.17 38.99
CA ASP A 900 1.71 31.75 39.05
C ASP A 900 0.29 31.46 38.51
N PRO A 901 0.15 30.70 37.40
CA PRO A 901 -1.14 30.30 36.87
C PRO A 901 -1.76 29.15 37.67
N GLY A 902 -1.01 28.47 38.54
CA GLY A 902 -1.44 27.32 39.33
C GLY A 902 -1.37 25.97 38.63
N ILE A 903 -0.63 25.92 37.52
CA ILE A 903 -0.32 24.67 36.81
C ILE A 903 0.73 23.90 37.60
N THR A 904 0.51 22.61 37.82
CA THR A 904 1.44 21.74 38.56
C THR A 904 1.93 20.62 37.68
N TYR A 905 3.21 20.26 37.81
CA TYR A 905 3.78 19.09 37.17
C TYR A 905 4.98 18.56 37.96
N THR A 906 5.32 17.29 37.72
CA THR A 906 6.52 16.65 38.25
C THR A 906 7.15 15.80 37.17
N MET A 907 8.48 15.85 37.04
CA MET A 907 9.21 15.00 36.10
C MET A 907 9.52 13.64 36.71
N GLY A 908 9.41 12.59 35.90
CA GLY A 908 9.78 11.22 36.22
C GLY A 908 11.25 10.96 35.99
N SER A 909 11.73 9.82 36.49
CA SER A 909 13.11 9.36 36.26
C SER A 909 13.37 8.92 34.82
N ASP A 910 12.32 8.73 34.04
CA ASP A 910 12.33 8.40 32.61
C ASP A 910 12.51 9.63 31.71
N GLY A 911 12.64 10.83 32.28
CA GLY A 911 12.73 12.09 31.54
C GLY A 911 11.38 12.63 31.07
N GLN A 912 10.28 11.92 31.35
CA GLN A 912 8.91 12.28 30.97
C GLN A 912 8.14 12.86 32.16
N VAL A 913 7.02 13.53 31.92
CA VAL A 913 6.18 14.08 33.00
C VAL A 913 5.55 12.96 33.84
N ALA A 914 5.84 12.84 35.12
CA ALA A 914 5.26 11.80 36.00
C ALA A 914 3.81 12.11 36.40
N LYS A 915 3.52 13.37 36.73
CA LYS A 915 2.18 13.88 37.03
C LYS A 915 2.03 15.32 36.53
N VAL A 916 0.85 15.67 36.01
CA VAL A 916 0.53 17.03 35.55
C VAL A 916 -0.93 17.42 35.78
N ASN A 917 -1.15 18.63 36.29
CA ASN A 917 -2.44 19.34 36.24
C ASN A 917 -2.28 20.58 35.36
N PRO A 918 -2.75 20.56 34.11
CA PRO A 918 -2.59 21.68 33.19
C PRO A 918 -3.64 22.79 33.41
N ARG A 919 -4.57 22.63 34.36
CA ARG A 919 -5.65 23.58 34.60
C ARG A 919 -5.14 24.75 35.45
N PRO A 920 -5.37 26.01 35.05
CA PRO A 920 -5.04 27.15 35.88
C PRO A 920 -6.00 27.29 37.08
N ILE A 921 -5.54 27.93 38.16
CA ILE A 921 -6.37 28.25 39.33
C ILE A 921 -7.52 29.17 38.93
N LEU A 922 -8.74 28.76 39.26
CA LEU A 922 -9.95 29.52 39.01
C LEU A 922 -9.88 30.92 39.66
N GLY A 923 -10.06 31.97 38.86
CA GLY A 923 -9.97 33.36 39.32
C GLY A 923 -8.54 33.90 39.50
N GLY A 924 -7.52 33.08 39.22
CA GLY A 924 -6.11 33.46 39.25
C GLY A 924 -5.67 34.30 38.05
N ALA A 925 -4.36 34.37 37.81
CA ALA A 925 -3.76 35.20 36.76
C ALA A 925 -4.29 34.88 35.35
N ALA A 926 -4.57 33.61 35.09
CA ALA A 926 -5.15 33.16 33.81
C ALA A 926 -6.56 33.72 33.54
N TYR A 927 -7.31 34.15 34.56
CA TYR A 927 -8.70 34.64 34.42
C TYR A 927 -8.79 36.17 34.44
N GLN A 928 -7.66 36.86 34.37
CA GLN A 928 -7.54 38.32 34.38
C GLN A 928 -6.99 38.78 33.04
N ASP A 929 -7.37 39.98 32.58
CA ASP A 929 -6.82 40.62 31.37
C ASP A 929 -6.79 39.69 30.15
N VAL A 930 -7.88 38.96 29.92
CA VAL A 930 -8.01 37.99 28.82
C VAL A 930 -8.23 38.76 27.52
N ASP A 931 -7.40 38.47 26.52
CA ASP A 931 -7.48 39.11 25.21
C ASP A 931 -8.76 38.69 24.48
N ASN A 932 -9.30 39.63 23.72
CA ASN A 932 -10.29 39.29 22.71
C ASN A 932 -9.60 38.49 21.60
N VAL A 933 -10.19 37.36 21.23
CA VAL A 933 -9.77 36.59 20.05
C VAL A 933 -10.33 37.24 18.78
N ILE A 934 -9.81 36.83 17.62
CA ILE A 934 -10.30 37.29 16.32
C ILE A 934 -11.77 36.87 16.16
N VAL A 935 -12.64 37.81 15.79
CA VAL A 935 -14.08 37.55 15.64
C VAL A 935 -14.35 36.88 14.30
N ASP A 936 -14.38 35.55 14.31
CA ASP A 936 -14.72 34.71 13.17
C ASP A 936 -15.49 33.44 13.59
N ASN A 937 -15.68 32.50 12.66
CA ASN A 937 -16.41 31.25 12.91
C ASN A 937 -15.55 30.13 13.55
N PHE A 938 -14.25 30.35 13.74
CA PHE A 938 -13.31 29.37 14.25
C PHE A 938 -13.02 29.60 15.74
N PHE A 939 -12.59 30.82 16.09
CA PHE A 939 -12.21 31.16 17.45
C PHE A 939 -13.44 31.28 18.34
N THR A 940 -13.32 30.72 19.54
CA THR A 940 -14.32 30.81 20.60
C THR A 940 -13.80 31.77 21.68
N GLN A 941 -14.46 32.92 21.87
CA GLN A 941 -14.08 33.81 22.96
C GLN A 941 -14.32 33.13 24.31
N VAL A 942 -13.28 33.10 25.15
CA VAL A 942 -13.34 32.57 26.52
C VAL A 942 -12.94 33.64 27.54
N GLN A 943 -13.05 33.30 28.84
CA GLN A 943 -12.73 34.19 29.97
C GLN A 943 -11.47 33.73 30.72
N TYR A 944 -10.59 33.00 30.05
CA TYR A 944 -9.33 32.50 30.59
C TYR A 944 -8.24 32.46 29.52
N LYS A 945 -6.98 32.47 29.96
CA LYS A 945 -5.78 32.20 29.17
C LYS A 945 -5.40 30.74 29.27
N GLY A 946 -4.62 30.27 28.31
CA GLY A 946 -4.23 28.87 28.18
C GLY A 946 -5.32 28.02 27.55
N ALA A 947 -4.99 26.74 27.35
CA ALA A 947 -5.84 25.76 26.68
C ALA A 947 -6.94 25.18 27.57
N PHE A 948 -6.93 25.44 28.88
CA PHE A 948 -7.80 24.80 29.86
C PHE A 948 -8.53 25.81 30.74
N ASP A 949 -9.82 25.56 30.97
CA ASP A 949 -10.54 26.12 32.10
C ASP A 949 -10.51 25.13 33.28
N LYS A 950 -11.62 25.01 34.03
CA LYS A 950 -11.78 23.96 35.03
C LYS A 950 -11.90 22.55 34.43
N ASN A 951 -12.20 22.41 33.15
CA ASN A 951 -12.31 21.14 32.47
C ASN A 951 -10.98 20.79 31.80
N ASN A 952 -10.49 19.58 32.05
CA ASN A 952 -9.33 19.07 31.34
C ASN A 952 -9.82 18.24 30.15
N TRP A 953 -9.76 18.79 28.94
CA TRP A 953 -10.23 18.09 27.74
C TRP A 953 -9.34 16.92 27.33
N LEU A 954 -8.13 16.77 27.89
CA LEU A 954 -7.26 15.60 27.71
C LEU A 954 -7.77 14.35 28.46
N ASP A 955 -8.51 14.56 29.55
CA ASP A 955 -8.99 13.49 30.41
C ASP A 955 -9.90 12.52 29.64
N GLY A 956 -9.62 11.22 29.73
CA GLY A 956 -10.37 10.14 29.10
C GLY A 956 -9.89 9.73 27.72
N TRP A 957 -9.00 10.48 27.06
CA TRP A 957 -8.54 10.10 25.71
C TRP A 957 -7.09 10.48 25.36
N SER A 958 -6.34 11.21 26.17
CA SER A 958 -4.93 11.50 25.84
C SER A 958 -3.98 10.40 26.30
N TRP A 959 -2.74 10.41 25.83
CA TRP A 959 -1.65 9.57 26.35
C TRP A 959 -1.44 9.81 27.84
N LEU A 960 -1.50 11.07 28.29
CA LEU A 960 -1.42 11.41 29.71
C LEU A 960 -2.58 10.81 30.53
N SER A 961 -3.76 10.69 29.93
CA SER A 961 -4.90 10.03 30.57
C SER A 961 -4.71 8.51 30.62
N GLU A 962 -4.28 7.89 29.52
CA GLU A 962 -4.12 6.44 29.40
C GLU A 962 -2.99 5.90 30.30
N THR A 963 -1.95 6.71 30.49
CA THR A 963 -0.81 6.39 31.37
C THR A 963 -0.99 6.88 32.82
N GLU A 964 -2.20 7.33 33.17
CA GLU A 964 -2.54 7.87 34.49
C GLU A 964 -1.64 9.04 34.96
N ARG A 965 -1.05 9.81 34.05
CA ARG A 965 -0.17 10.96 34.36
C ARG A 965 -0.95 12.26 34.62
N LEU A 966 -2.24 12.32 34.30
CA LEU A 966 -3.07 13.47 34.69
C LEU A 966 -3.39 13.48 36.20
N GLU A 967 -3.18 14.63 36.84
CA GLU A 967 -3.64 14.88 38.21
C GLU A 967 -5.16 15.07 38.22
N THR A 968 -5.84 14.02 38.65
CA THR A 968 -7.27 14.06 38.93
C THR A 968 -7.51 14.73 40.29
N GLU A 969 -7.30 16.04 40.39
CA GLU A 969 -7.98 16.79 41.42
C GLU A 969 -9.48 16.75 41.10
N VAL A 970 -10.21 15.90 41.84
CA VAL A 970 -11.67 15.76 41.69
C VAL A 970 -12.34 16.98 42.30
N LEU A 971 -12.40 18.06 41.51
CA LEU A 971 -13.09 19.31 41.85
C LEU A 971 -14.02 19.72 40.70
N SER A 972 -14.95 18.83 40.30
CA SER A 972 -16.14 19.29 39.58
C SER A 972 -17.10 19.96 40.57
N VAL A 973 -16.83 21.23 40.85
CA VAL A 973 -17.90 22.14 41.28
C VAL A 973 -18.78 22.38 40.05
N GLU A 974 -19.77 21.51 39.86
CA GLU A 974 -20.90 21.86 39.00
C GLU A 974 -21.68 22.99 39.69
N GLU A 975 -21.78 24.11 39.00
CA GLU A 975 -22.71 25.16 39.35
C GLU A 975 -24.09 24.72 38.84
N ASP A 976 -24.92 24.13 39.71
CA ASP A 976 -26.35 23.97 39.43
C ASP A 976 -26.98 25.38 39.41
N LEU A 977 -26.84 26.11 38.30
CA LEU A 977 -27.39 27.46 38.08
C LEU A 977 -28.93 27.53 38.06
N VAL A 978 -29.63 26.45 38.45
CA VAL A 978 -31.10 26.35 38.37
C VAL A 978 -31.76 26.27 39.75
N ALA A 979 -31.00 26.18 40.85
CA ALA A 979 -31.55 26.22 42.21
C ALA A 979 -30.83 27.32 43.01
N GLY A 980 -31.54 28.40 43.37
CA GLY A 980 -30.96 29.57 44.05
C GLY A 980 -30.19 29.28 45.35
N ILE A 981 -29.60 30.31 45.95
CA ILE A 981 -28.83 30.21 47.20
C ILE A 981 -29.71 29.62 48.32
N PRO A 982 -29.31 28.51 48.97
CA PRO A 982 -30.11 27.89 50.03
C PRO A 982 -30.18 28.81 51.26
N SER A 983 -31.28 28.76 52.00
CA SER A 983 -31.46 29.59 53.20
C SER A 983 -30.62 29.12 54.41
N SER A 984 -30.05 27.92 54.34
CA SER A 984 -29.23 27.31 55.39
C SER A 984 -28.27 26.28 54.81
N PHE A 985 -27.19 25.94 55.53
CA PHE A 985 -26.27 24.89 55.11
C PHE A 985 -26.97 23.53 55.04
N GLU A 986 -26.89 22.85 53.91
CA GLU A 986 -27.54 21.56 53.68
C GLU A 986 -26.70 20.60 52.85
N ILE A 987 -26.98 19.29 52.98
CA ILE A 987 -26.43 18.25 52.12
C ILE A 987 -27.60 17.53 51.45
N LYS A 988 -27.47 17.21 50.16
CA LYS A 988 -28.38 16.31 49.45
C LYS A 988 -27.84 14.88 49.57
N ASN A 989 -28.71 13.89 49.37
CA ASN A 989 -28.27 12.50 49.27
C ASN A 989 -27.28 12.35 48.12
N ASN A 990 -26.24 11.56 48.35
CA ASN A 990 -25.31 11.23 47.28
C ASN A 990 -25.98 10.34 46.22
N TYR A 991 -25.64 10.54 44.96
CA TYR A 991 -26.21 9.78 43.84
C TYR A 991 -25.13 9.47 42.78
N PRO A 992 -25.07 8.24 42.24
CA PRO A 992 -25.85 7.07 42.64
C PRO A 992 -25.50 6.58 44.07
N ASN A 993 -26.42 5.85 44.72
CA ASN A 993 -26.18 5.18 46.01
C ASN A 993 -27.16 3.99 46.18
N PRO A 994 -26.72 2.72 46.09
CA PRO A 994 -25.33 2.27 45.93
C PRO A 994 -24.67 2.74 44.62
N PHE A 995 -23.34 2.75 44.57
CA PHE A 995 -22.57 3.25 43.43
C PHE A 995 -21.42 2.33 43.01
N ASN A 996 -20.99 2.43 41.74
CA ASN A 996 -19.84 1.70 41.17
C ASN A 996 -19.22 2.46 39.96
N PRO A 997 -17.95 2.87 39.98
CA PRO A 997 -17.12 3.11 41.16
C PRO A 997 -17.35 4.51 41.75
N SER A 998 -18.21 5.38 41.16
CA SER A 998 -18.34 6.79 41.56
C SER A 998 -19.71 7.25 42.06
N THR A 999 -19.72 8.17 43.04
CA THR A 999 -20.93 8.82 43.59
C THR A 999 -20.72 10.32 43.79
N LYS A 1000 -21.76 11.13 43.56
CA LYS A 1000 -21.74 12.59 43.73
C LYS A 1000 -22.32 12.99 45.08
N ILE A 1001 -21.52 13.64 45.93
CA ILE A 1001 -21.92 14.25 47.21
C ILE A 1001 -22.27 15.71 46.96
N SER A 1002 -23.54 16.10 47.14
CA SER A 1002 -23.99 17.47 46.89
C SER A 1002 -24.34 18.21 48.18
N PHE A 1003 -24.01 19.50 48.26
CA PHE A 1003 -24.24 20.36 49.42
C PHE A 1003 -24.58 21.80 49.01
N GLY A 1004 -25.27 22.53 49.88
CA GLY A 1004 -25.71 23.90 49.64
C GLY A 1004 -25.21 24.84 50.73
N LEU A 1005 -24.64 25.99 50.32
CA LEU A 1005 -24.07 27.00 51.21
C LEU A 1005 -24.90 28.28 51.20
N PRO A 1006 -25.36 28.80 52.36
CA PRO A 1006 -26.13 30.04 52.43
C PRO A 1006 -25.26 31.30 52.37
N THR A 1007 -23.98 31.16 52.75
CA THR A 1007 -22.97 32.22 52.80
C THR A 1007 -21.63 31.67 52.35
N GLN A 1008 -20.67 32.54 52.01
CA GLN A 1008 -19.30 32.09 51.73
C GLN A 1008 -18.75 31.37 52.96
N SER A 1009 -18.11 30.21 52.77
CA SER A 1009 -17.59 29.38 53.87
C SER A 1009 -16.39 28.56 53.42
N GLU A 1010 -15.45 28.31 54.33
CA GLU A 1010 -14.40 27.32 54.12
C GLU A 1010 -15.00 25.91 54.16
N VAL A 1011 -14.86 25.13 53.08
CA VAL A 1011 -15.51 23.83 52.94
C VAL A 1011 -14.51 22.69 52.86
N LYS A 1012 -14.82 21.61 53.58
CA LYS A 1012 -14.04 20.37 53.59
C LYS A 1012 -14.95 19.15 53.55
N VAL A 1013 -14.69 18.21 52.65
CA VAL A 1013 -15.44 16.94 52.55
C VAL A 1013 -14.52 15.78 52.94
N THR A 1014 -14.84 15.06 54.00
CA THR A 1014 -14.03 13.94 54.50
C THR A 1014 -14.82 12.64 54.41
N ILE A 1015 -14.22 11.58 53.90
CA ILE A 1015 -14.82 10.25 53.76
C ILE A 1015 -14.19 9.30 54.77
N PHE A 1016 -15.03 8.51 55.44
CA PHE A 1016 -14.65 7.57 56.48
C PHE A 1016 -15.18 6.17 56.16
N ASN A 1017 -14.43 5.15 56.55
CA ASN A 1017 -14.95 3.78 56.60
C ASN A 1017 -15.79 3.55 57.88
N VAL A 1018 -16.31 2.34 58.05
CA VAL A 1018 -17.12 1.96 59.22
C VAL A 1018 -16.36 1.97 60.55
N LEU A 1019 -15.01 1.94 60.51
CA LEU A 1019 -14.16 2.04 61.70
C LEU A 1019 -13.87 3.50 62.10
N GLY A 1020 -14.34 4.48 61.31
CA GLY A 1020 -14.06 5.90 61.50
C GLY A 1020 -12.68 6.32 60.99
N GLU A 1021 -11.99 5.46 60.25
CA GLU A 1021 -10.71 5.80 59.62
C GLU A 1021 -10.95 6.71 58.42
N GLN A 1022 -10.12 7.74 58.29
CA GLN A 1022 -10.19 8.68 57.18
C GLN A 1022 -9.68 8.01 55.90
N ILE A 1023 -10.56 7.92 54.91
CA ILE A 1023 -10.30 7.29 53.62
C ILE A 1023 -9.90 8.31 52.57
N MET A 1024 -10.63 9.42 52.50
CA MET A 1024 -10.43 10.48 51.52
C MET A 1024 -10.75 11.83 52.16
N GLU A 1025 -10.15 12.89 51.66
CA GLU A 1025 -10.41 14.25 52.08
C GLU A 1025 -10.31 15.20 50.89
N TYR A 1026 -11.29 16.07 50.74
CA TYR A 1026 -11.32 17.15 49.77
C TYR A 1026 -11.33 18.48 50.53
N ASN A 1027 -10.24 19.24 50.44
CA ASN A 1027 -10.17 20.58 51.00
C ASN A 1027 -10.54 21.59 49.91
N LEU A 1028 -11.77 22.12 49.95
CA LEU A 1028 -12.31 22.99 48.91
C LEU A 1028 -11.99 24.48 49.15
N GLY A 1029 -11.39 24.82 50.31
CA GLY A 1029 -11.12 26.20 50.68
C GLY A 1029 -12.40 27.05 50.78
N ASN A 1030 -12.29 28.36 50.56
CA ASN A 1030 -13.42 29.29 50.67
C ASN A 1030 -14.34 29.23 49.44
N ILE A 1031 -15.53 28.66 49.61
CA ILE A 1031 -16.53 28.51 48.55
C ILE A 1031 -17.65 29.56 48.71
N GLN A 1032 -18.04 30.18 47.59
CA GLN A 1032 -19.14 31.15 47.52
C GLN A 1032 -20.53 30.51 47.77
N PRO A 1033 -21.56 31.27 48.21
CA PRO A 1033 -22.90 30.75 48.44
C PRO A 1033 -23.49 30.06 47.19
N GLY A 1034 -24.26 28.99 47.40
CA GLY A 1034 -24.89 28.21 46.32
C GLY A 1034 -24.82 26.70 46.53
N PHE A 1035 -25.46 25.94 45.64
CA PHE A 1035 -25.32 24.48 45.60
C PHE A 1035 -24.04 24.07 44.88
N ARG A 1036 -23.39 23.04 45.41
CA ARG A 1036 -22.05 22.57 45.07
C ARG A 1036 -22.00 21.05 45.22
N SER A 1037 -21.01 20.40 44.65
CA SER A 1037 -20.83 18.96 44.77
C SER A 1037 -19.37 18.52 44.71
N VAL A 1038 -19.11 17.31 45.18
CA VAL A 1038 -17.84 16.59 45.07
C VAL A 1038 -18.15 15.15 44.66
N THR A 1039 -17.41 14.61 43.68
CA THR A 1039 -17.54 13.20 43.27
C THR A 1039 -16.48 12.35 43.95
N TRP A 1040 -16.85 11.18 44.47
CA TRP A 1040 -15.91 10.20 45.00
C TRP A 1040 -15.93 8.92 44.18
N HIS A 1041 -14.77 8.47 43.70
CA HIS A 1041 -14.59 7.30 42.83
C HIS A 1041 -14.19 6.01 43.59
N GLY A 1042 -14.52 5.91 44.88
CA GLY A 1042 -14.22 4.70 45.65
C GLY A 1042 -12.71 4.44 45.83
N LYS A 1043 -11.89 5.49 45.93
CA LYS A 1043 -10.43 5.44 46.15
C LYS A 1043 -10.05 6.09 47.50
N ASN A 1044 -8.92 5.70 48.08
CA ASN A 1044 -8.36 6.35 49.27
C ASN A 1044 -7.38 7.48 48.92
N MET A 1045 -6.81 8.17 49.92
CA MET A 1045 -5.83 9.26 49.76
C MET A 1045 -4.56 8.89 48.98
N ASN A 1046 -4.22 7.60 48.88
CA ASN A 1046 -3.09 7.12 48.08
C ASN A 1046 -3.51 6.69 46.66
N GLY A 1047 -4.74 7.00 46.23
CA GLY A 1047 -5.30 6.62 44.93
C GLY A 1047 -5.73 5.16 44.81
N ALA A 1048 -5.54 4.34 45.84
CA ALA A 1048 -5.87 2.92 45.79
C ALA A 1048 -7.40 2.69 45.94
N PRO A 1049 -8.02 1.81 45.13
CA PRO A 1049 -9.43 1.45 45.28
C PRO A 1049 -9.72 0.88 46.67
N VAL A 1050 -10.82 1.31 47.29
CA VAL A 1050 -11.26 0.79 48.58
C VAL A 1050 -12.19 -0.43 48.40
N PRO A 1051 -12.32 -1.32 49.41
CA PRO A 1051 -13.21 -2.47 49.32
C PRO A 1051 -14.68 -2.09 49.16
N SER A 1052 -15.51 -2.97 48.58
CA SER A 1052 -16.98 -2.80 48.60
C SER A 1052 -17.46 -2.73 50.05
N GLY A 1053 -18.39 -1.81 50.34
CA GLY A 1053 -18.83 -1.61 51.71
C GLY A 1053 -19.55 -0.30 51.96
N MET A 1054 -19.89 -0.07 53.23
CA MET A 1054 -20.48 1.18 53.68
C MET A 1054 -19.40 2.20 54.05
N TYR A 1055 -19.64 3.44 53.66
CA TYR A 1055 -18.80 4.59 53.95
C TYR A 1055 -19.66 5.75 54.41
N PHE A 1056 -19.04 6.68 55.13
CA PHE A 1056 -19.66 7.92 55.59
C PHE A 1056 -18.91 9.10 55.00
N TYR A 1057 -19.61 10.15 54.57
CA TYR A 1057 -18.99 11.41 54.20
C TYR A 1057 -19.41 12.50 55.19
N ARG A 1058 -18.50 13.40 55.53
CA ARG A 1058 -18.74 14.58 56.35
C ARG A 1058 -18.41 15.82 55.52
N VAL A 1059 -19.36 16.72 55.34
CA VAL A 1059 -19.16 18.04 54.75
C VAL A 1059 -19.09 19.06 55.87
N ASN A 1060 -17.95 19.72 56.04
CA ASN A 1060 -17.73 20.84 56.94
C ASN A 1060 -17.88 22.14 56.14
N ALA A 1061 -18.58 23.14 56.68
CA ALA A 1061 -18.69 24.50 56.15
C ALA A 1061 -18.47 25.50 57.31
N GLY A 1062 -17.28 26.07 57.39
CA GLY A 1062 -16.86 26.89 58.53
C GLY A 1062 -16.92 26.10 59.85
N THR A 1063 -17.79 26.51 60.77
CA THR A 1063 -17.98 25.83 62.07
C THR A 1063 -19.09 24.77 62.06
N GLU A 1064 -19.88 24.68 60.97
CA GLU A 1064 -20.95 23.70 60.82
C GLU A 1064 -20.46 22.45 60.06
N PHE A 1065 -21.09 21.30 60.31
CA PHE A 1065 -20.87 20.10 59.48
C PHE A 1065 -22.13 19.24 59.38
N LYS A 1066 -22.23 18.46 58.30
CA LYS A 1066 -23.27 17.45 58.09
C LYS A 1066 -22.67 16.14 57.59
N ILE A 1067 -23.31 15.02 57.89
CA ILE A 1067 -22.82 13.67 57.55
C ILE A 1067 -23.86 12.95 56.70
N GLY A 1068 -23.42 12.25 55.66
CA GLY A 1068 -24.23 11.30 54.91
C GLY A 1068 -23.57 9.92 54.80
N LYS A 1069 -24.33 8.95 54.28
CA LYS A 1069 -23.90 7.54 54.15
C LYS A 1069 -23.94 7.10 52.69
N MET A 1070 -22.99 6.25 52.29
CA MET A 1070 -22.88 5.75 50.93
C MET A 1070 -22.44 4.29 50.90
N THR A 1071 -22.88 3.55 49.88
CA THR A 1071 -22.59 2.13 49.69
C THR A 1071 -21.87 1.92 48.36
N LEU A 1072 -20.61 1.50 48.42
CA LEU A 1072 -19.83 1.10 47.23
C LEU A 1072 -20.08 -0.37 46.93
N LEU A 1073 -20.47 -0.66 45.68
CA LEU A 1073 -20.52 -2.00 45.12
C LEU A 1073 -19.41 -2.13 44.07
N LYS A 1074 -18.68 -3.24 44.07
CA LYS A 1074 -17.76 -3.59 42.98
C LYS A 1074 -18.48 -4.53 42.04
#